data_AF-A0A1F8H0B4-F1
#
_entry.id   AF-A0A1F8H0B4-F1
#
_cell.length_a   1.000
_cell.length_b   1.000
_cell.length_c   1.000
_cell.angle_alpha   90.00
_cell.angle_beta   90.00
_cell.angle_gamma   90.00
#
_symmetry.space_group_name_H-M   'P 1'
#
loop_
_entity.id
_entity.type
_entity.pdbx_description
1 polymer ?
#
loop_
_entity_poly.entity_id
_entity_poly.type
_entity_poly.pdbx_seq_one_letter_code
_entity_poly.pdbx_strand_id
1 'polypeptide(L)'
;MPSDYGLREGDTISAAGSDDPDIYIVNEQGYKRLFLNPAIFNFYGHLGGFASVKNVSATARDAFPTSGLFRNCETGDQKVYGVETTGEDTGVLHWVNTTGAQAVADDANFFKKVFCINNNEFNWYAKGSNYTSVNQVPNYSRTPGTSPTPTPSGPLSVSLAPNNPGAQTITLNAVGVEMLRVRVNGSGTVNTLTVKRLGAGQTDDFDNVFVYQGASRLTSGKSFSSSTGEVTFLLDSTDGAVNGTKDFSIVADMASANTAGNVNYLQLTGMVATGGAAISGTPLSGNNFTTSGTSSGTIDVAEVGSLSNPTVGQKQAQLAEFKLTANTEGASVKRLTLLNGGNLKPADLTNVKIKTGAMEWSGSVTSDSYLVFDLGSGYSIAKGGNATFKVYGDVGGKKDETIDLYFENNSDVLAVGDQYGQGMAEGTNTLDTADEATTLTLQGGALTLVFNGPNASTVGTTATDVTLLRYSVTAASNIEVKKTEFTLCADQAGDGTYDTETTEGDWDDVTDFKVWNEDTNTVVIGPKDATAFDHADDTTSCPAGGGVQESFTDVLDLMAGTTYNFKVTADINTANVTGELIDGSIIRAILDDYSDDAGDVTVMKYSGTNTSVAAADIVPRADINGPNITLSASSLTLSLAGTPSDQTKIRGTKDVDAVGITFAASQASALKVTTIKITGYAADTTTFDEGVEDGGNSVSVSSAMAKVQLYESGTGALIAGSEKVTNNSLGTSGTGTMTFGNLDWNIPAGTSKTMLVRVDLSNNQASGTAGDLYAFDIAATGDVTALDSDSNTVNPGAASAGVNGTTSPTQVLTVKNSGSMTLATSADSPVKGAVYWGQTNAPISKFRISATDEGQYIEKLTIAASTAAEKADAAANVKEVILSYKNKAGSTITRTQSFGQGASVNFNWESTDANRPYVPQDGSLDITVNANMKTKTEGATQIASTPQDVFFSLDLMDSFNNSYVNGFRAVGDGSGTVIDGTGSNIADVAGAFDQYVYRVFPKIEQVALSSPYSLLGTPIVFKFSVTAMGAPGSNLRFDNEHNSSGSINFEIVASGQSSVNTTTSTTFSILDESGTVIDTGTLRSIGTPGAADTSQTISMAAAASGVQPGKNASISFNFGSQDIEIPAGGTRTFSIRLDNPTQHYGNAGTTGRAPDYFQVTLQDDIAGLINWVADYAGNTNSLDQASTTGVLRSVPLYGPTFQR
;
A
#
# COMPACT_ATOMS: atom_id res chain seq x y z
N MET A 1 16.42 1.36 -7.98
CA MET A 1 16.18 2.72 -8.50
C MET A 1 17.30 3.11 -9.46
N PRO A 2 17.09 4.03 -10.43
CA PRO A 2 18.16 4.47 -11.34
C PRO A 2 19.45 4.93 -10.64
N SER A 3 19.30 5.58 -9.48
CA SER A 3 20.40 6.05 -8.63
C SER A 3 21.38 4.95 -8.22
N ASP A 4 20.89 3.72 -8.02
CA ASP A 4 21.70 2.57 -7.58
C ASP A 4 22.71 2.13 -8.67
N TYR A 5 22.48 2.58 -9.90
CA TYR A 5 23.32 2.32 -11.07
C TYR A 5 24.02 3.59 -11.59
N GLY A 6 23.97 4.69 -10.83
CA GLY A 6 24.53 5.99 -11.24
C GLY A 6 23.76 6.70 -12.35
N LEU A 7 22.49 6.33 -12.56
CA LEU A 7 21.58 6.91 -13.54
C LEU A 7 20.57 7.85 -12.88
N ARG A 8 19.97 8.73 -13.67
CA ARG A 8 18.91 9.68 -13.30
C ARG A 8 17.74 9.53 -14.27
N GLU A 9 16.57 10.04 -13.88
CA GLU A 9 15.42 10.09 -14.79
C GLU A 9 15.77 10.80 -16.11
N GLY A 10 15.32 10.22 -17.21
CA GLY A 10 15.55 10.74 -18.55
C GLY A 10 16.92 10.41 -19.13
N ASP A 11 17.82 9.77 -18.37
CA ASP A 11 19.08 9.28 -18.92
C ASP A 11 18.82 8.29 -20.06
N THR A 12 19.51 8.49 -21.18
CA THR A 12 19.51 7.54 -22.28
C THR A 12 20.68 6.58 -22.10
N ILE A 13 20.42 5.29 -22.19
CA ILE A 13 21.39 4.24 -21.90
C ILE A 13 21.47 3.22 -23.04
N SER A 14 22.66 2.66 -23.22
CA SER A 14 22.94 1.50 -24.07
C SER A 14 23.97 0.61 -23.38
N ALA A 15 23.97 -0.69 -23.66
CA ALA A 15 24.90 -1.64 -23.06
C ALA A 15 25.96 -2.09 -24.08
N ALA A 16 27.06 -1.33 -24.20
CA ALA A 16 28.14 -1.67 -25.13
C ALA A 16 28.86 -2.95 -24.69
N GLY A 17 29.15 -3.80 -25.67
CA GLY A 17 29.67 -5.15 -25.43
C GLY A 17 28.59 -6.20 -25.14
N SER A 18 27.31 -5.82 -25.15
CA SER A 18 26.18 -6.76 -25.25
C SER A 18 25.73 -6.94 -26.70
N ASP A 19 25.03 -8.04 -26.99
CA ASP A 19 24.44 -8.30 -28.32
C ASP A 19 23.24 -7.38 -28.63
N ASP A 20 22.90 -6.46 -27.73
CA ASP A 20 21.80 -5.48 -27.82
C ASP A 20 22.35 -4.04 -27.93
N PRO A 21 22.48 -3.51 -29.16
CA PRO A 21 22.82 -2.11 -29.44
C PRO A 21 21.71 -1.09 -29.16
N ASP A 22 20.54 -1.49 -28.68
CA ASP A 22 19.40 -0.58 -28.60
C ASP A 22 19.58 0.50 -27.52
N ILE A 23 18.88 1.61 -27.71
CA ILE A 23 18.92 2.76 -26.80
C ILE A 23 17.62 2.78 -26.01
N TYR A 24 17.74 2.94 -24.69
CA TYR A 24 16.61 3.05 -23.78
C TYR A 24 16.65 4.37 -23.03
N ILE A 25 15.48 4.88 -22.64
CA ILE A 25 15.36 5.97 -21.67
C ILE A 25 14.80 5.42 -20.37
N VAL A 26 15.44 5.72 -19.24
CA VAL A 26 15.01 5.25 -17.92
C VAL A 26 14.14 6.30 -17.21
N ASN A 27 13.13 5.85 -16.47
CA ASN A 27 12.35 6.71 -15.58
C ASN A 27 12.75 6.52 -14.12
N GLU A 28 12.35 7.45 -13.25
CA GLU A 28 12.70 7.38 -11.82
C GLU A 28 12.07 6.17 -11.11
N GLN A 29 10.94 5.67 -11.64
CA GLN A 29 10.17 4.54 -11.09
C GLN A 29 10.82 3.16 -11.36
N GLY A 30 11.99 3.12 -11.99
CA GLY A 30 12.75 1.89 -12.22
C GLY A 30 12.34 1.11 -13.46
N TYR A 31 11.70 1.77 -14.44
CA TYR A 31 11.39 1.20 -15.75
C TYR A 31 12.21 1.87 -16.85
N LYS A 32 12.33 1.19 -17.99
CA LYS A 32 12.96 1.76 -19.19
C LYS A 32 12.01 1.69 -20.37
N ARG A 33 12.13 2.61 -21.31
CA ARG A 33 11.46 2.58 -22.61
C ARG A 33 12.50 2.47 -23.71
N LEU A 34 12.23 1.62 -24.68
CA LEU A 34 13.02 1.49 -25.90
C LEU A 34 12.75 2.65 -26.88
N PHE A 35 13.81 3.19 -27.49
CA PHE A 35 13.69 3.91 -28.75
C PHE A 35 13.79 2.92 -29.91
N LEU A 36 12.63 2.48 -30.40
CA LEU A 36 12.54 1.34 -31.31
C LEU A 36 13.26 1.54 -32.64
N ASN A 37 13.45 2.78 -33.09
CA ASN A 37 14.08 3.08 -34.37
C ASN A 37 15.01 4.32 -34.23
N PRO A 38 16.18 4.37 -34.87
CA PRO A 38 17.06 5.54 -34.87
C PRO A 38 16.36 6.85 -35.27
N ALA A 39 15.37 6.80 -36.17
CA ALA A 39 14.56 7.96 -36.55
C ALA A 39 13.72 8.47 -35.37
N ILE A 40 13.15 7.56 -34.57
CA ILE A 40 12.41 7.90 -33.35
C ILE A 40 13.36 8.58 -32.37
N PHE A 41 14.56 8.05 -32.14
CA PHE A 41 15.54 8.68 -31.25
C PHE A 41 15.91 10.10 -31.73
N ASN A 42 16.03 10.32 -33.04
CA ASN A 42 16.28 11.63 -33.62
C ASN A 42 15.13 12.63 -33.43
N PHE A 43 13.89 12.18 -33.19
CA PHE A 43 12.79 13.08 -32.79
C PHE A 43 13.02 13.72 -31.42
N TYR A 44 13.92 13.17 -30.61
CA TYR A 44 14.29 13.66 -29.28
C TYR A 44 15.67 14.31 -29.27
N GLY A 45 15.97 15.15 -30.26
CA GLY A 45 17.26 15.86 -30.36
C GLY A 45 17.65 16.67 -29.11
N HIS A 46 16.68 17.08 -28.30
CA HIS A 46 16.90 17.75 -27.01
C HIS A 46 17.57 16.85 -25.95
N LEU A 47 17.56 15.52 -26.13
CA LEU A 47 18.27 14.57 -25.27
C LEU A 47 19.78 14.49 -25.58
N GLY A 48 20.30 15.33 -26.48
CA GLY A 48 21.72 15.44 -26.77
C GLY A 48 22.28 14.41 -27.76
N GLY A 49 21.39 13.64 -28.43
CA GLY A 49 21.74 12.71 -29.50
C GLY A 49 22.61 11.52 -29.06
N PHE A 50 23.13 10.75 -30.03
CA PHE A 50 23.87 9.50 -29.78
C PHE A 50 25.12 9.70 -28.90
N ALA A 51 25.74 10.87 -28.92
CA ALA A 51 26.91 11.19 -28.09
C ALA A 51 26.59 11.31 -26.59
N SER A 52 25.31 11.52 -26.24
CA SER A 52 24.85 11.67 -24.86
C SER A 52 24.31 10.36 -24.26
N VAL A 53 24.27 9.28 -25.05
CA VAL A 53 23.86 7.95 -24.58
C VAL A 53 24.93 7.39 -23.66
N LYS A 54 24.55 7.10 -22.42
CA LYS A 54 25.44 6.52 -21.41
C LYS A 54 25.64 5.04 -21.68
N ASN A 55 26.91 4.64 -21.70
CA ASN A 55 27.26 3.24 -21.81
C ASN A 55 27.24 2.56 -20.43
N VAL A 56 26.40 1.55 -20.25
CA VAL A 56 26.21 0.81 -18.97
C VAL A 56 26.50 -0.68 -19.15
N SER A 57 26.61 -1.45 -18.06
CA SER A 57 26.68 -2.91 -18.16
C SER A 57 25.31 -3.51 -18.53
N ALA A 58 25.30 -4.70 -19.16
CA ALA A 58 24.05 -5.42 -19.45
C ALA A 58 23.22 -5.66 -18.18
N THR A 59 23.87 -6.02 -17.07
CA THR A 59 23.22 -6.19 -15.76
C THR A 59 22.57 -4.90 -15.26
N ALA A 60 23.20 -3.73 -15.46
CA ALA A 60 22.61 -2.45 -15.06
C ALA A 60 21.42 -2.07 -15.95
N ARG A 61 21.49 -2.31 -17.27
CA ARG A 61 20.37 -2.12 -18.19
C ARG A 61 19.20 -3.04 -17.85
N ASP A 62 19.46 -4.31 -17.53
CA ASP A 62 18.44 -5.34 -17.32
C ASP A 62 17.80 -5.28 -15.93
N ALA A 63 18.37 -4.49 -15.01
CA ALA A 63 17.73 -4.16 -13.74
C ALA A 63 16.44 -3.34 -13.88
N PHE A 64 16.23 -2.69 -15.03
CA PHE A 64 15.02 -1.93 -15.34
C PHE A 64 14.15 -2.71 -16.34
N PRO A 65 12.92 -3.13 -15.97
CA PRO A 65 12.01 -3.77 -16.90
C PRO A 65 11.60 -2.79 -18.02
N THR A 66 11.50 -3.29 -19.25
CA THR A 66 11.07 -2.47 -20.39
C THR A 66 9.56 -2.30 -20.39
N SER A 67 9.08 -1.06 -20.51
CA SER A 67 7.67 -0.75 -20.69
C SER A 67 7.32 -0.55 -22.16
N GLY A 68 6.18 -1.11 -22.57
CA GLY A 68 5.53 -0.85 -23.86
C GLY A 68 4.34 0.09 -23.78
N LEU A 69 4.12 0.79 -22.66
CA LEU A 69 2.94 1.66 -22.45
C LEU A 69 3.28 3.12 -22.74
N PHE A 70 2.72 3.68 -23.80
CA PHE A 70 3.00 5.04 -24.26
C PHE A 70 1.77 5.93 -24.20
N ARG A 71 2.00 7.22 -23.94
CA ARG A 71 0.98 8.26 -23.99
C ARG A 71 1.50 9.44 -24.79
N ASN A 72 0.71 9.96 -25.73
CA ASN A 72 1.07 11.18 -26.44
C ASN A 72 0.83 12.38 -25.51
N CYS A 73 1.91 12.82 -24.85
CA CYS A 73 1.81 13.86 -23.84
C CYS A 73 1.84 15.27 -24.46
N GLU A 74 2.26 15.43 -25.72
CA GLU A 74 2.23 16.73 -26.40
C GLU A 74 0.81 17.19 -26.74
N THR A 75 -0.10 16.24 -27.03
CA THR A 75 -1.52 16.54 -27.28
C THR A 75 -2.38 16.43 -26.03
N GLY A 76 -1.80 16.00 -24.91
CA GLY A 76 -2.53 15.73 -23.67
C GLY A 76 -3.49 14.53 -23.76
N ASP A 77 -3.33 13.65 -24.76
CA ASP A 77 -4.23 12.51 -25.00
C ASP A 77 -4.33 11.66 -23.72
N GLN A 78 -5.54 11.39 -23.24
CA GLN A 78 -5.76 10.55 -22.05
C GLN A 78 -5.62 9.06 -22.38
N LYS A 79 -5.61 8.69 -23.67
CA LYS A 79 -5.44 7.31 -24.10
C LYS A 79 -4.00 6.84 -23.87
N VAL A 80 -3.87 5.68 -23.24
CA VAL A 80 -2.62 4.94 -23.16
C VAL A 80 -2.62 3.87 -24.23
N TYR A 81 -1.52 3.77 -24.95
CA TYR A 81 -1.34 2.83 -26.04
C TYR A 81 -0.28 1.81 -25.66
N GLY A 82 -0.55 0.54 -25.94
CA GLY A 82 0.45 -0.52 -25.90
C GLY A 82 1.20 -0.57 -27.23
N VAL A 83 2.54 -0.64 -27.18
CA VAL A 83 3.36 -0.96 -28.34
C VAL A 83 3.43 -2.46 -28.54
N GLU A 84 3.01 -2.90 -29.73
CA GLU A 84 3.42 -4.18 -30.29
C GLU A 84 4.62 -3.94 -31.20
N THR A 85 5.78 -4.51 -30.87
CA THR A 85 6.93 -4.51 -31.79
C THR A 85 6.72 -5.58 -32.85
N THR A 86 6.59 -5.17 -34.11
CA THR A 86 6.34 -6.05 -35.26
C THR A 86 7.62 -6.42 -36.03
N GLY A 87 8.77 -5.89 -35.60
CA GLY A 87 10.08 -6.12 -36.20
C GLY A 87 11.20 -5.44 -35.40
N GLU A 88 12.44 -5.56 -35.87
CA GLU A 88 13.63 -4.99 -35.19
C GLU A 88 13.53 -3.47 -34.98
N ASP A 89 12.99 -2.75 -35.98
CA ASP A 89 12.83 -1.30 -35.93
C ASP A 89 11.40 -0.84 -36.30
N THR A 90 10.37 -1.69 -36.09
CA THR A 90 8.97 -1.39 -36.45
C THR A 90 7.98 -1.80 -35.38
N GLY A 91 6.90 -1.03 -35.23
CA GLY A 91 5.85 -1.35 -34.26
C GLY A 91 4.50 -0.70 -34.58
N VAL A 92 3.48 -1.14 -33.83
CA VAL A 92 2.09 -0.69 -33.92
C VAL A 92 1.62 -0.27 -32.54
N LEU A 93 0.88 0.85 -32.46
CA LEU A 93 0.21 1.29 -31.25
C LEU A 93 -1.23 0.78 -31.19
N HIS A 94 -1.59 0.16 -30.08
CA HIS A 94 -2.94 -0.33 -29.80
C HIS A 94 -3.49 0.47 -28.62
N TRP A 95 -4.64 1.12 -28.81
CA TRP A 95 -5.27 1.80 -27.67
C TRP A 95 -5.71 0.75 -26.65
N VAL A 96 -5.23 0.88 -25.41
CA VAL A 96 -5.70 0.06 -24.29
C VAL A 96 -7.01 0.67 -23.79
N ASN A 97 -8.11 0.26 -24.42
CA ASN A 97 -9.47 0.67 -24.13
C ASN A 97 -9.99 -0.04 -22.88
N THR A 98 -9.45 0.38 -21.73
CA THR A 98 -9.87 -0.07 -20.41
C THR A 98 -9.96 1.12 -19.46
N THR A 99 -10.68 0.97 -18.34
CA THR A 99 -10.80 2.06 -17.35
C THR A 99 -9.50 2.19 -16.56
N GLY A 100 -9.21 3.37 -16.01
CA GLY A 100 -8.01 3.56 -15.16
C GLY A 100 -7.98 2.62 -13.95
N ALA A 101 -9.14 2.31 -13.37
CA ALA A 101 -9.26 1.34 -12.27
C ALA A 101 -8.94 -0.08 -12.73
N GLN A 102 -9.47 -0.50 -13.90
CA GLN A 102 -9.16 -1.81 -14.47
C GLN A 102 -7.69 -1.91 -14.90
N ALA A 103 -7.09 -0.84 -15.41
CA ALA A 103 -5.67 -0.81 -15.76
C ALA A 103 -4.76 -1.01 -14.54
N VAL A 104 -5.12 -0.43 -13.39
CA VAL A 104 -4.40 -0.64 -12.11
C VAL A 104 -4.67 -2.03 -11.54
N ALA A 105 -5.86 -2.60 -11.76
CA ALA A 105 -6.17 -3.97 -11.36
C ALA A 105 -5.39 -5.01 -12.19
N ASP A 106 -5.23 -4.76 -13.50
CA ASP A 106 -4.42 -5.58 -14.41
C ASP A 106 -2.93 -5.47 -14.05
N ASP A 107 -2.46 -4.26 -13.74
CA ASP A 107 -1.08 -3.99 -13.31
C ASP A 107 -1.03 -2.86 -12.28
N ALA A 108 -0.73 -3.20 -11.03
CA ALA A 108 -0.64 -2.23 -9.93
C ALA A 108 0.41 -1.13 -10.16
N ASN A 109 1.35 -1.34 -11.09
CA ASN A 109 2.35 -0.35 -11.50
C ASN A 109 2.04 0.30 -12.85
N PHE A 110 0.83 0.14 -13.41
CA PHE A 110 0.42 0.66 -14.72
C PHE A 110 0.90 2.10 -14.97
N PHE A 111 0.53 3.04 -14.09
CA PHE A 111 0.91 4.45 -14.25
C PHE A 111 2.42 4.70 -14.11
N LYS A 112 3.16 3.86 -13.38
CA LYS A 112 4.62 3.95 -13.28
C LYS A 112 5.33 3.46 -14.55
N LYS A 113 4.63 2.67 -15.37
CA LYS A 113 5.13 2.13 -16.64
C LYS A 113 4.76 3.02 -17.83
N VAL A 114 3.83 3.97 -17.71
CA VAL A 114 3.44 4.83 -18.85
C VAL A 114 4.55 5.85 -19.14
N PHE A 115 5.11 5.80 -20.35
CA PHE A 115 6.06 6.79 -20.84
C PHE A 115 5.39 7.82 -21.75
N CYS A 116 5.77 9.07 -21.58
CA CYS A 116 5.39 10.14 -22.50
C CYS A 116 6.18 10.03 -23.81
N ILE A 117 5.45 10.14 -24.92
CA ILE A 117 6.02 10.29 -26.27
C ILE A 117 5.52 11.58 -26.92
N ASN A 118 6.31 12.10 -27.86
CA ASN A 118 5.94 13.27 -28.66
C ASN A 118 5.04 12.90 -29.85
N ASN A 119 4.47 13.91 -30.49
CA ASN A 119 3.54 13.74 -31.60
C ASN A 119 4.22 13.12 -32.83
N ASN A 120 5.52 13.38 -33.03
CA ASN A 120 6.29 12.80 -34.14
C ASN A 120 6.45 11.28 -33.98
N GLU A 121 6.80 10.81 -32.79
CA GLU A 121 6.87 9.38 -32.48
C GLU A 121 5.47 8.73 -32.54
N PHE A 122 4.46 9.36 -31.93
CA PHE A 122 3.09 8.84 -31.98
C PHE A 122 2.59 8.68 -33.42
N ASN A 123 2.86 9.66 -34.29
CA ASN A 123 2.47 9.61 -35.69
C ASN A 123 3.30 8.64 -36.53
N TRP A 124 4.52 8.33 -36.10
CA TRP A 124 5.40 7.38 -36.77
C TRP A 124 4.89 5.93 -36.69
N TYR A 125 4.31 5.53 -35.55
CA TYR A 125 3.69 4.20 -35.39
C TYR A 125 2.40 4.06 -36.20
N ALA A 126 2.16 2.88 -36.79
CA ALA A 126 0.83 2.52 -37.27
C ALA A 126 -0.12 2.29 -36.08
N LYS A 127 -1.44 2.39 -36.29
CA LYS A 127 -2.45 2.21 -35.23
C LYS A 127 -3.21 0.91 -35.50
N GLY A 128 -3.21 0.01 -34.52
CA GLY A 128 -3.85 -1.30 -34.59
C GLY A 128 -5.24 -1.31 -33.96
N SER A 129 -5.86 -2.49 -33.90
CA SER A 129 -7.11 -2.70 -33.15
C SER A 129 -6.91 -2.45 -31.66
N ASN A 130 -7.96 -2.01 -30.98
CA ASN A 130 -7.89 -1.72 -29.54
C ASN A 130 -7.61 -2.99 -28.72
N TYR A 131 -6.82 -2.85 -27.67
CA TYR A 131 -6.76 -3.79 -26.56
C TYR A 131 -7.85 -3.45 -25.55
N THR A 132 -8.41 -4.46 -24.89
CA THR A 132 -9.42 -4.34 -23.84
C THR A 132 -8.83 -4.47 -22.43
N SER A 133 -7.56 -4.87 -22.30
CA SER A 133 -6.83 -5.01 -21.04
C SER A 133 -5.35 -4.65 -21.17
N VAL A 134 -4.73 -4.20 -20.08
CA VAL A 134 -3.27 -3.94 -20.02
C VAL A 134 -2.47 -5.22 -20.24
N ASN A 135 -3.02 -6.39 -19.87
CA ASN A 135 -2.36 -7.69 -20.01
C ASN A 135 -2.15 -8.13 -21.46
N GLN A 136 -2.81 -7.45 -22.42
CA GLN A 136 -2.61 -7.69 -23.85
C GLN A 136 -1.39 -6.95 -24.41
N VAL A 137 -0.81 -6.01 -23.66
CA VAL A 137 0.39 -5.28 -24.10
C VAL A 137 1.59 -6.23 -24.06
N PRO A 138 2.24 -6.52 -25.20
CA PRO A 138 3.37 -7.44 -25.22
C PRO A 138 4.54 -6.90 -24.39
N ASN A 139 5.18 -7.77 -23.61
CA ASN A 139 6.47 -7.44 -23.02
C ASN A 139 7.53 -7.39 -24.14
N TYR A 140 8.26 -6.27 -24.21
CA TYR A 140 9.34 -6.14 -25.16
C TYR A 140 10.49 -7.11 -24.80
N SER A 141 10.86 -7.95 -25.76
CA SER A 141 12.05 -8.81 -25.69
C SER A 141 12.80 -8.70 -27.00
N ARG A 142 14.02 -8.17 -26.95
CA ARG A 142 14.92 -8.16 -28.11
C ARG A 142 15.33 -9.59 -28.43
N THR A 143 15.07 -10.04 -29.65
CA THR A 143 15.52 -11.35 -30.13
C THR A 143 16.68 -11.10 -31.09
N PRO A 144 17.95 -11.37 -30.71
CA PRO A 144 19.09 -11.12 -31.59
C PRO A 144 18.96 -11.96 -32.86
N GLY A 145 18.85 -11.30 -34.02
CA GLY A 145 19.02 -11.95 -35.32
C GLY A 145 17.75 -12.52 -35.98
N THR A 146 16.58 -11.93 -35.78
CA THR A 146 15.43 -12.20 -36.67
C THR A 146 14.99 -10.92 -37.38
N SER A 147 15.25 -10.88 -38.69
CA SER A 147 14.46 -10.15 -39.70
C SER A 147 13.00 -10.00 -39.23
N PRO A 148 12.34 -8.84 -39.44
CA PRO A 148 10.94 -8.65 -39.06
C PRO A 148 10.20 -9.90 -39.51
N THR A 149 9.64 -10.66 -38.56
CA THR A 149 8.76 -11.73 -39.00
C THR A 149 7.62 -10.98 -39.63
N PRO A 150 7.42 -11.04 -40.97
CA PRO A 150 6.15 -10.61 -41.53
C PRO A 150 5.08 -11.30 -40.68
N THR A 151 3.89 -10.70 -40.51
CA THR A 151 2.70 -11.50 -40.17
C THR A 151 2.83 -12.78 -41.02
N PRO A 152 3.13 -13.96 -40.45
CA PRO A 152 3.72 -14.98 -41.28
C PRO A 152 2.60 -15.48 -42.19
N SER A 153 2.61 -15.01 -43.43
CA SER A 153 1.84 -15.59 -44.53
C SER A 153 2.53 -16.85 -45.07
N GLY A 154 3.48 -17.39 -44.30
CA GLY A 154 4.14 -18.67 -44.54
C GLY A 154 3.42 -19.84 -43.86
N PRO A 155 3.85 -21.08 -44.17
CA PRO A 155 3.30 -22.28 -43.55
C PRO A 155 3.44 -22.23 -42.02
N LEU A 156 2.49 -22.86 -41.31
CA LEU A 156 2.48 -22.92 -39.84
C LEU A 156 3.82 -23.46 -39.29
N SER A 157 4.29 -22.84 -38.20
CA SER A 157 5.44 -23.27 -37.40
C SER A 157 5.14 -23.13 -35.91
N VAL A 158 5.79 -23.93 -35.05
CA VAL A 158 5.55 -23.92 -33.60
C VAL A 158 6.85 -23.74 -32.80
N SER A 159 6.79 -22.96 -31.72
CA SER A 159 7.87 -22.76 -30.74
C SER A 159 7.33 -22.80 -29.31
N LEU A 160 8.19 -22.85 -28.30
CA LEU A 160 7.74 -22.57 -26.92
C LEU A 160 7.27 -21.11 -26.84
N ALA A 161 6.19 -20.88 -26.08
CA ALA A 161 5.73 -19.52 -25.83
C ALA A 161 6.62 -18.83 -24.77
N PRO A 162 6.82 -17.50 -24.82
CA PRO A 162 7.64 -16.77 -23.85
C PRO A 162 7.19 -16.93 -22.39
N ASN A 163 5.89 -17.15 -22.17
CA ASN A 163 5.30 -17.37 -20.84
C ASN A 163 5.01 -18.86 -20.59
N ASN A 164 5.88 -19.75 -21.07
CA ASN A 164 5.78 -21.17 -20.77
C ASN A 164 5.94 -21.41 -19.25
N PRO A 165 5.08 -22.22 -18.60
CA PRO A 165 5.12 -22.45 -17.17
C PRO A 165 6.50 -22.86 -16.64
N GLY A 166 6.93 -22.23 -15.55
CA GLY A 166 8.18 -22.56 -14.86
C GLY A 166 8.11 -23.91 -14.13
N ALA A 167 9.27 -24.48 -13.79
CA ALA A 167 9.33 -25.67 -12.95
C ALA A 167 8.76 -25.37 -11.55
N GLN A 168 7.88 -26.23 -11.03
CA GLN A 168 7.27 -26.04 -9.71
C GLN A 168 6.90 -27.35 -9.03
N THR A 169 6.59 -27.27 -7.73
CA THR A 169 6.02 -28.39 -6.98
C THR A 169 4.50 -28.25 -6.97
N ILE A 170 3.80 -29.29 -7.38
CA ILE A 170 2.33 -29.32 -7.47
C ILE A 170 1.75 -30.28 -6.44
N THR A 171 0.62 -29.94 -5.86
CA THR A 171 -0.12 -30.79 -4.93
C THR A 171 -0.75 -31.99 -5.65
N LEU A 172 -1.04 -33.05 -4.90
CA LEU A 172 -1.99 -34.08 -5.36
C LEU A 172 -3.32 -33.41 -5.69
N ASN A 173 -4.15 -34.01 -6.55
CA ASN A 173 -5.48 -33.54 -6.95
C ASN A 173 -5.62 -32.09 -7.48
N ALA A 174 -4.51 -31.40 -7.76
CA ALA A 174 -4.57 -30.06 -8.34
C ALA A 174 -5.19 -30.07 -9.74
N VAL A 175 -6.22 -29.25 -9.96
CA VAL A 175 -6.86 -29.10 -11.27
C VAL A 175 -6.34 -27.87 -12.00
N GLY A 176 -6.41 -27.86 -13.32
CA GLY A 176 -6.07 -26.70 -14.13
C GLY A 176 -4.57 -26.35 -14.15
N VAL A 177 -3.69 -27.32 -13.93
CA VAL A 177 -2.23 -27.10 -13.90
C VAL A 177 -1.70 -26.92 -15.32
N GLU A 178 -1.29 -25.71 -15.67
CA GLU A 178 -0.64 -25.46 -16.96
C GLU A 178 0.79 -26.01 -16.97
N MET A 179 1.07 -26.98 -17.85
CA MET A 179 2.36 -27.67 -17.89
C MET A 179 3.25 -27.32 -19.09
N LEU A 180 2.64 -26.87 -20.19
CA LEU A 180 3.34 -26.54 -21.43
C LEU A 180 2.53 -25.49 -22.21
N ARG A 181 3.17 -24.39 -22.60
CA ARG A 181 2.60 -23.40 -23.52
C ARG A 181 3.44 -23.32 -24.79
N VAL A 182 2.79 -23.48 -25.93
CA VAL A 182 3.40 -23.39 -27.26
C VAL A 182 2.77 -22.26 -28.05
N ARG A 183 3.59 -21.64 -28.89
CA ARG A 183 3.20 -20.56 -29.80
C ARG A 183 3.25 -21.07 -31.23
N VAL A 184 2.13 -20.97 -31.94
CA VAL A 184 2.06 -21.27 -33.37
C VAL A 184 2.06 -19.97 -34.14
N ASN A 185 2.98 -19.83 -35.09
CA ASN A 185 3.08 -18.69 -35.99
C ASN A 185 2.76 -19.15 -37.42
N GLY A 186 1.97 -18.36 -38.15
CA GLY A 186 1.69 -18.58 -39.56
C GLY A 186 0.27 -18.20 -39.97
N SER A 187 -0.12 -18.65 -41.15
CA SER A 187 -1.51 -18.64 -41.59
C SER A 187 -1.93 -20.05 -41.99
N GLY A 188 -3.01 -20.56 -41.39
CA GLY A 188 -3.53 -21.90 -41.62
C GLY A 188 -4.30 -22.44 -40.42
N THR A 189 -4.77 -23.68 -40.52
CA THR A 189 -5.56 -24.32 -39.45
C THR A 189 -4.80 -25.53 -38.91
N VAL A 190 -4.44 -25.50 -37.62
CA VAL A 190 -3.95 -26.66 -36.87
C VAL A 190 -5.08 -27.68 -36.74
N ASN A 191 -4.85 -28.92 -37.15
CA ASN A 191 -5.86 -29.98 -37.11
C ASN A 191 -5.61 -30.95 -35.93
N THR A 192 -4.35 -31.33 -35.70
CA THR A 192 -4.01 -32.21 -34.57
C THR A 192 -2.77 -31.76 -33.82
N LEU A 193 -2.76 -31.99 -32.51
CA LEU A 193 -1.67 -31.71 -31.60
C LEU A 193 -1.39 -32.97 -30.76
N THR A 194 -0.17 -33.51 -30.82
CA THR A 194 0.24 -34.72 -30.06
C THR A 194 1.21 -34.35 -28.95
N VAL A 195 0.86 -34.70 -27.72
CA VAL A 195 1.67 -34.47 -26.52
C VAL A 195 2.09 -35.81 -25.93
N LYS A 196 3.32 -35.87 -25.42
CA LYS A 196 3.88 -37.00 -24.68
C LYS A 196 4.24 -36.56 -23.28
N ARG A 197 3.90 -37.35 -22.26
CA ARG A 197 4.47 -37.14 -20.93
C ARG A 197 5.86 -37.78 -20.82
N LEU A 198 6.73 -37.15 -20.06
CA LEU A 198 8.08 -37.59 -19.78
C LEU A 198 8.40 -37.35 -18.29
N GLY A 199 9.56 -37.82 -17.85
CA GLY A 199 10.00 -37.77 -16.45
C GLY A 199 9.75 -39.07 -15.70
N ALA A 200 10.12 -39.09 -14.41
CA ALA A 200 10.07 -40.26 -13.56
C ALA A 200 8.67 -40.63 -13.03
N GLY A 201 7.65 -39.82 -13.32
CA GLY A 201 6.25 -40.11 -12.94
C GLY A 201 5.61 -41.28 -13.69
N GLN A 202 4.28 -41.41 -13.64
CA GLN A 202 3.46 -42.43 -14.32
C GLN A 202 2.28 -41.81 -15.10
N THR A 203 1.69 -42.53 -16.09
CA THR A 203 0.55 -41.98 -16.85
C THR A 203 -0.64 -41.66 -15.95
N ASP A 204 -0.79 -42.44 -14.89
CA ASP A 204 -1.87 -42.34 -13.91
C ASP A 204 -1.62 -41.23 -12.87
N ASP A 205 -0.55 -40.44 -13.03
CA ASP A 205 -0.35 -39.19 -12.28
C ASP A 205 -1.34 -38.10 -12.75
N PHE A 206 -2.00 -38.30 -13.90
CA PHE A 206 -2.91 -37.36 -14.56
C PHE A 206 -4.32 -37.97 -14.68
N ASP A 207 -5.34 -37.20 -14.32
CA ASP A 207 -6.74 -37.58 -14.58
C ASP A 207 -7.10 -37.21 -16.03
N ASN A 208 -6.90 -35.94 -16.38
CA ASN A 208 -7.20 -35.39 -17.70
C ASN A 208 -6.15 -34.38 -18.17
N VAL A 209 -6.00 -34.28 -19.49
CA VAL A 209 -5.20 -33.25 -20.16
C VAL A 209 -6.05 -32.59 -21.24
N PHE A 210 -5.88 -31.28 -21.39
CA PHE A 210 -6.67 -30.41 -22.25
C PHE A 210 -5.78 -29.47 -23.06
N VAL A 211 -6.35 -28.88 -24.11
CA VAL A 211 -5.77 -27.74 -24.82
C VAL A 211 -6.63 -26.51 -24.57
N TYR A 212 -6.00 -25.41 -24.16
CA TYR A 212 -6.61 -24.12 -23.88
C TYR A 212 -6.03 -23.02 -24.77
N GLN A 213 -6.83 -21.99 -25.03
CA GLN A 213 -6.40 -20.68 -25.51
C GLN A 213 -6.89 -19.61 -24.53
N GLY A 214 -5.97 -19.00 -23.77
CA GLY A 214 -6.35 -18.10 -22.69
C GLY A 214 -7.25 -18.81 -21.68
N ALA A 215 -8.43 -18.25 -21.42
CA ALA A 215 -9.43 -18.87 -20.54
C ALA A 215 -10.24 -20.00 -21.22
N SER A 216 -10.33 -20.05 -22.55
CA SER A 216 -11.20 -20.98 -23.26
C SER A 216 -10.58 -22.37 -23.43
N ARG A 217 -11.32 -23.40 -23.06
CA ARG A 217 -10.98 -24.81 -23.32
C ARG A 217 -11.37 -25.17 -24.76
N LEU A 218 -10.44 -25.70 -25.54
CA LEU A 218 -10.65 -26.03 -26.96
C LEU A 218 -10.91 -27.52 -27.21
N THR A 219 -10.72 -28.37 -26.19
CA THR A 219 -10.80 -29.83 -26.35
C THR A 219 -11.46 -30.48 -25.14
N SER A 220 -12.09 -31.63 -25.34
CA SER A 220 -12.45 -32.53 -24.25
C SER A 220 -11.20 -33.03 -23.51
N GLY A 221 -11.37 -33.45 -22.25
CA GLY A 221 -10.32 -34.11 -21.48
C GLY A 221 -9.87 -35.43 -22.11
N LYS A 222 -8.58 -35.71 -22.03
CA LYS A 222 -7.99 -36.98 -22.47
C LYS A 222 -6.91 -37.48 -21.51
N SER A 223 -6.82 -38.80 -21.33
CA SER A 223 -5.76 -39.46 -20.57
C SER A 223 -4.62 -39.94 -21.49
N PHE A 224 -3.41 -40.04 -20.95
CA PHE A 224 -2.26 -40.57 -21.69
C PHE A 224 -2.38 -42.08 -21.93
N SER A 225 -1.93 -42.55 -23.10
CA SER A 225 -1.80 -43.99 -23.38
C SER A 225 -0.79 -44.65 -22.44
N SER A 226 -1.19 -45.70 -21.71
CA SER A 226 -0.30 -46.47 -20.82
C SER A 226 0.85 -47.18 -21.56
N SER A 227 0.71 -47.39 -22.86
CA SER A 227 1.73 -48.06 -23.68
C SER A 227 2.77 -47.10 -24.28
N THR A 228 2.37 -45.87 -24.61
CA THR A 228 3.22 -44.91 -25.34
C THR A 228 3.50 -43.61 -24.59
N GLY A 229 2.71 -43.29 -23.56
CA GLY A 229 2.73 -42.03 -22.83
C GLY A 229 2.23 -40.83 -23.64
N GLU A 230 1.53 -41.08 -24.76
CA GLU A 230 1.11 -40.05 -25.73
C GLU A 230 -0.41 -39.85 -25.75
N VAL A 231 -0.82 -38.63 -26.12
CA VAL A 231 -2.21 -38.22 -26.35
C VAL A 231 -2.25 -37.30 -27.58
N THR A 232 -3.27 -37.47 -28.43
CA THR A 232 -3.49 -36.61 -29.61
C THR A 232 -4.84 -35.91 -29.48
N PHE A 233 -4.82 -34.59 -29.63
CA PHE A 233 -5.98 -33.72 -29.66
C PHE A 233 -6.34 -33.38 -31.10
N LEU A 234 -7.65 -33.25 -31.35
CA LEU A 234 -8.23 -32.73 -32.58
C LEU A 234 -8.73 -31.32 -32.29
N LEU A 235 -8.42 -30.37 -33.16
CA LEU A 235 -8.97 -29.02 -33.11
C LEU A 235 -9.90 -28.83 -34.30
N ASP A 236 -11.02 -28.16 -34.09
CA ASP A 236 -11.92 -27.82 -35.18
C ASP A 236 -11.31 -26.71 -36.08
N SER A 237 -12.01 -26.36 -37.16
CA SER A 237 -11.51 -25.36 -38.11
C SER A 237 -11.35 -23.95 -37.51
N THR A 238 -12.13 -23.61 -36.48
CA THR A 238 -12.20 -22.30 -35.83
C THR A 238 -11.13 -22.20 -34.74
N ASP A 239 -11.07 -23.19 -33.85
CA ASP A 239 -10.11 -23.31 -32.76
C ASP A 239 -8.70 -23.59 -33.28
N GLY A 240 -8.59 -24.32 -34.38
CA GLY A 240 -7.34 -24.57 -35.08
C GLY A 240 -6.84 -23.38 -35.91
N ALA A 241 -7.69 -22.39 -36.23
CA ALA A 241 -7.32 -21.28 -37.10
C ALA A 241 -6.25 -20.40 -36.46
N VAL A 242 -5.15 -20.21 -37.19
CA VAL A 242 -4.04 -19.32 -36.86
C VAL A 242 -3.90 -18.31 -37.99
N ASN A 243 -3.90 -17.03 -37.63
CA ASN A 243 -3.60 -15.92 -38.53
C ASN A 243 -2.69 -14.95 -37.78
N GLY A 244 -1.39 -15.03 -38.06
CA GLY A 244 -0.37 -14.36 -37.25
C GLY A 244 0.18 -15.32 -36.21
N THR A 245 -0.22 -15.14 -34.96
CA THR A 245 0.32 -15.86 -33.79
C THR A 245 -0.82 -16.35 -32.90
N LYS A 246 -0.76 -17.61 -32.46
CA LYS A 246 -1.73 -18.20 -31.51
C LYS A 246 -1.02 -19.07 -30.48
N ASP A 247 -1.29 -18.82 -29.20
CA ASP A 247 -0.72 -19.61 -28.10
C ASP A 247 -1.71 -20.69 -27.67
N PHE A 248 -1.22 -21.93 -27.57
CA PHE A 248 -1.95 -23.09 -27.04
C PHE A 248 -1.30 -23.51 -25.73
N SER A 249 -2.12 -23.61 -24.68
CA SER A 249 -1.71 -24.04 -23.34
C SER A 249 -2.20 -25.46 -23.10
N ILE A 250 -1.29 -26.35 -22.69
CA ILE A 250 -1.59 -27.73 -22.38
C ILE A 250 -1.73 -27.79 -20.85
N VAL A 251 -2.95 -28.01 -20.43
CA VAL A 251 -3.39 -27.93 -19.03
C VAL A 251 -3.76 -29.33 -18.56
N ALA A 252 -3.36 -29.69 -17.36
CA ALA A 252 -3.56 -31.01 -16.80
C ALA A 252 -4.27 -30.94 -15.44
N ASP A 253 -5.18 -31.89 -15.23
CA ASP A 253 -5.75 -32.20 -13.93
C ASP A 253 -4.94 -33.36 -13.33
N MET A 254 -4.37 -33.14 -12.16
CA MET A 254 -3.48 -34.09 -11.49
C MET A 254 -4.32 -35.10 -10.70
N ALA A 255 -3.96 -36.38 -10.80
CA ALA A 255 -4.68 -37.42 -10.10
C ALA A 255 -4.56 -37.29 -8.58
N SER A 256 -5.65 -37.58 -7.86
CA SER A 256 -5.62 -37.69 -6.39
C SER A 256 -4.73 -38.84 -5.90
N ALA A 257 -4.56 -39.88 -6.72
CA ALA A 257 -3.71 -41.05 -6.46
C ALA A 257 -2.25 -40.89 -6.94
N ASN A 258 -1.85 -39.71 -7.43
CA ASN A 258 -0.48 -39.42 -7.86
C ASN A 258 0.52 -39.66 -6.71
N THR A 259 1.76 -40.05 -7.03
CA THR A 259 2.76 -40.40 -6.02
C THR A 259 3.69 -39.22 -5.70
N ALA A 260 3.84 -38.91 -4.41
CA ALA A 260 4.74 -37.88 -3.94
C ALA A 260 6.20 -38.12 -4.40
N GLY A 261 6.85 -37.09 -4.92
CA GLY A 261 8.21 -37.17 -5.47
C GLY A 261 8.28 -37.56 -6.94
N ASN A 262 7.16 -37.94 -7.58
CA ASN A 262 7.12 -38.10 -9.03
C ASN A 262 7.47 -36.77 -9.72
N VAL A 263 8.24 -36.86 -10.80
CA VAL A 263 8.58 -35.70 -11.64
C VAL A 263 7.99 -35.91 -13.02
N ASN A 264 7.12 -35.00 -13.44
CA ASN A 264 6.43 -35.02 -14.71
C ASN A 264 6.75 -33.77 -15.55
N TYR A 265 6.87 -33.92 -16.85
CA TYR A 265 6.85 -32.80 -17.80
C TYR A 265 6.24 -33.25 -19.13
N LEU A 266 5.67 -32.31 -19.86
CA LEU A 266 5.02 -32.59 -21.14
C LEU A 266 5.89 -32.13 -22.30
N GLN A 267 5.91 -32.91 -23.38
CA GLN A 267 6.57 -32.58 -24.63
C GLN A 267 5.55 -32.63 -25.76
N LEU A 268 5.42 -31.54 -26.52
CA LEU A 268 4.75 -31.56 -27.81
C LEU A 268 5.61 -32.36 -28.79
N THR A 269 5.15 -33.53 -29.22
CA THR A 269 5.91 -34.41 -30.12
C THR A 269 5.60 -34.17 -31.59
N GLY A 270 4.40 -33.67 -31.89
CA GLY A 270 4.02 -33.37 -33.27
C GLY A 270 2.77 -32.49 -33.33
N MET A 271 2.66 -31.69 -34.39
CA MET A 271 1.47 -30.94 -34.72
C MET A 271 1.24 -31.03 -36.24
N VAL A 272 -0.02 -31.15 -36.67
CA VAL A 272 -0.38 -31.36 -38.09
C VAL A 272 -1.44 -30.35 -38.50
N ALA A 273 -1.23 -29.71 -39.65
CA ALA A 273 -2.18 -28.78 -40.25
C ALA A 273 -3.33 -29.51 -40.97
N THR A 274 -4.41 -28.80 -41.23
CA THR A 274 -5.49 -29.27 -42.11
C THR A 274 -4.92 -29.60 -43.49
N GLY A 275 -5.16 -30.82 -43.99
CA GLY A 275 -4.51 -31.36 -45.20
C GLY A 275 -3.33 -32.30 -44.93
N GLY A 276 -2.96 -32.54 -43.66
CA GLY A 276 -2.05 -33.62 -43.26
C GLY A 276 -0.56 -33.26 -43.23
N ALA A 277 -0.20 -32.00 -43.48
CA ALA A 277 1.18 -31.55 -43.42
C ALA A 277 1.65 -31.38 -41.96
N ALA A 278 2.81 -31.94 -41.62
CA ALA A 278 3.44 -31.71 -40.32
C ALA A 278 3.90 -30.26 -40.17
N ILE A 279 3.60 -29.65 -39.03
CA ILE A 279 4.01 -28.29 -38.66
C ILE A 279 5.43 -28.36 -38.12
N SER A 280 6.32 -27.49 -38.62
CA SER A 280 7.73 -27.49 -38.23
C SER A 280 7.94 -26.91 -36.83
N GLY A 281 8.95 -27.39 -36.10
CA GLY A 281 9.34 -26.86 -34.78
C GLY A 281 9.13 -27.81 -33.59
N THR A 282 8.57 -29.01 -33.82
CA THR A 282 8.52 -30.09 -32.81
C THR A 282 9.77 -30.98 -32.85
N PRO A 283 10.19 -31.59 -31.72
CA PRO A 283 9.54 -31.59 -30.43
C PRO A 283 9.86 -30.37 -29.54
N LEU A 284 8.90 -29.97 -28.70
CA LEU A 284 9.06 -28.87 -27.72
C LEU A 284 8.72 -29.37 -26.32
N SER A 285 9.63 -29.19 -25.36
CA SER A 285 9.46 -29.72 -24.00
C SER A 285 9.16 -28.59 -23.01
N GLY A 286 8.21 -28.84 -22.10
CA GLY A 286 7.97 -28.02 -20.93
C GLY A 286 9.00 -28.26 -19.84
N ASN A 287 8.79 -27.59 -18.70
CA ASN A 287 9.65 -27.71 -17.52
C ASN A 287 9.21 -28.86 -16.60
N ASN A 288 10.04 -29.22 -15.64
CA ASN A 288 9.76 -30.28 -14.67
C ASN A 288 8.77 -29.83 -13.59
N PHE A 289 7.75 -30.66 -13.33
CA PHE A 289 6.78 -30.49 -12.24
C PHE A 289 6.94 -31.65 -11.27
N THR A 290 7.18 -31.35 -9.99
CA THR A 290 7.37 -32.36 -8.94
C THR A 290 6.10 -32.50 -8.11
N THR A 291 5.59 -33.71 -7.93
CA THR A 291 4.40 -33.96 -7.11
C THR A 291 4.74 -33.87 -5.60
N SER A 292 3.96 -33.10 -4.84
CA SER A 292 3.99 -33.01 -3.38
C SER A 292 3.28 -34.19 -2.71
N GLY A 293 3.51 -34.40 -1.41
CA GLY A 293 2.73 -35.35 -0.59
C GLY A 293 1.40 -34.79 -0.05
N THR A 294 1.08 -33.53 -0.34
CA THR A 294 -0.13 -32.84 0.14
C THR A 294 -1.13 -32.66 -1.00
N SER A 295 -2.43 -32.75 -0.72
CA SER A 295 -3.53 -32.46 -1.66
C SER A 295 -3.87 -30.97 -1.71
N SER A 296 -4.30 -30.48 -2.88
CA SER A 296 -4.98 -29.19 -2.99
C SER A 296 -6.25 -29.19 -2.16
N GLY A 297 -6.72 -27.99 -1.80
CA GLY A 297 -8.02 -27.84 -1.19
C GLY A 297 -9.19 -28.14 -2.14
N THR A 298 -10.41 -28.17 -1.61
CA THR A 298 -11.62 -28.55 -2.34
C THR A 298 -12.64 -27.42 -2.41
N ILE A 299 -13.26 -27.24 -3.58
CA ILE A 299 -14.39 -26.33 -3.80
C ILE A 299 -15.65 -27.12 -4.18
N ASP A 300 -16.76 -26.89 -3.48
CA ASP A 300 -18.06 -27.51 -3.81
C ASP A 300 -18.88 -26.60 -4.69
N VAL A 301 -19.67 -27.20 -5.58
CA VAL A 301 -20.65 -26.51 -6.43
C VAL A 301 -22.04 -27.06 -6.11
N ALA A 302 -22.99 -26.17 -5.86
CA ALA A 302 -24.39 -26.55 -5.67
C ALA A 302 -25.35 -25.60 -6.38
N GLU A 303 -26.34 -26.17 -7.06
CA GLU A 303 -27.49 -25.43 -7.57
C GLU A 303 -28.23 -24.75 -6.40
N VAL A 304 -28.64 -23.49 -6.58
CA VAL A 304 -29.44 -22.76 -5.58
C VAL A 304 -30.40 -21.77 -6.25
N GLY A 305 -31.47 -21.41 -5.55
CA GLY A 305 -32.43 -20.40 -6.02
C GLY A 305 -33.60 -20.99 -6.79
N SER A 306 -34.42 -20.10 -7.36
CA SER A 306 -35.55 -20.46 -8.22
C SER A 306 -35.58 -19.50 -9.40
N LEU A 307 -35.56 -20.02 -10.62
CA LEU A 307 -35.52 -19.23 -11.84
C LEU A 307 -36.89 -19.24 -12.54
N SER A 308 -37.20 -18.16 -13.25
CA SER A 308 -38.37 -18.08 -14.11
C SER A 308 -37.97 -18.28 -15.57
N ASN A 309 -38.79 -19.00 -16.32
CA ASN A 309 -38.66 -19.15 -17.77
C ASN A 309 -38.56 -17.80 -18.48
N PRO A 310 -37.51 -17.56 -19.29
CA PRO A 310 -37.33 -16.29 -19.97
C PRO A 310 -38.22 -16.18 -21.20
N THR A 311 -38.51 -14.95 -21.64
CA THR A 311 -39.26 -14.67 -22.87
C THR A 311 -38.31 -14.48 -24.04
N VAL A 312 -38.68 -14.91 -25.25
CA VAL A 312 -37.86 -14.70 -26.47
C VAL A 312 -37.61 -13.20 -26.66
N GLY A 313 -36.34 -12.82 -26.85
CA GLY A 313 -35.90 -11.43 -27.00
C GLY A 313 -35.53 -10.76 -25.68
N GLN A 314 -35.77 -11.40 -24.53
CA GLN A 314 -35.46 -10.84 -23.22
C GLN A 314 -33.97 -10.55 -23.06
N LYS A 315 -33.67 -9.29 -22.75
CA LYS A 315 -32.33 -8.85 -22.40
C LYS A 315 -32.04 -9.18 -20.94
N GLN A 316 -30.82 -9.64 -20.68
CA GLN A 316 -30.33 -9.89 -19.32
C GLN A 316 -31.26 -10.79 -18.47
N ALA A 317 -31.82 -11.82 -19.10
CA ALA A 317 -32.52 -12.89 -18.40
C ALA A 317 -31.57 -13.61 -17.44
N GLN A 318 -32.04 -14.00 -16.26
CA GLN A 318 -31.25 -14.83 -15.34
C GLN A 318 -31.33 -16.29 -15.79
N LEU A 319 -30.18 -16.88 -16.10
CA LEU A 319 -30.06 -18.18 -16.77
C LEU A 319 -29.61 -19.31 -15.86
N ALA A 320 -28.87 -18.99 -14.80
CA ALA A 320 -28.47 -19.93 -13.77
C ALA A 320 -28.22 -19.22 -12.45
N GLU A 321 -28.33 -19.95 -11.34
CA GLU A 321 -27.91 -19.54 -10.01
C GLU A 321 -27.29 -20.72 -9.28
N PHE A 322 -26.06 -20.57 -8.81
CA PHE A 322 -25.32 -21.64 -8.14
C PHE A 322 -24.41 -21.06 -7.05
N LYS A 323 -24.00 -21.90 -6.11
CA LYS A 323 -23.19 -21.54 -4.95
C LYS A 323 -21.89 -22.31 -4.97
N LEU A 324 -20.78 -21.57 -4.79
CA LEU A 324 -19.46 -22.14 -4.58
C LEU A 324 -19.09 -22.10 -3.10
N THR A 325 -18.57 -23.20 -2.54
CA THR A 325 -18.16 -23.30 -1.13
C THR A 325 -16.71 -23.74 -1.01
N ALA A 326 -15.88 -22.95 -0.34
CA ALA A 326 -14.45 -23.24 -0.15
C ALA A 326 -14.26 -24.01 1.17
N ASN A 327 -14.02 -25.31 1.13
CA ASN A 327 -14.09 -26.16 2.33
C ASN A 327 -12.79 -26.19 3.14
N THR A 328 -11.68 -26.49 2.48
CA THR A 328 -10.43 -26.87 3.16
C THR A 328 -9.41 -25.74 3.24
N GLU A 329 -9.45 -24.79 2.32
CA GLU A 329 -8.64 -23.56 2.27
C GLU A 329 -9.47 -22.41 1.69
N GLY A 330 -8.95 -21.17 1.72
CA GLY A 330 -9.59 -20.05 1.05
C GLY A 330 -9.40 -20.16 -0.47
N ALA A 331 -10.40 -19.75 -1.24
CA ALA A 331 -10.42 -19.92 -2.69
C ALA A 331 -10.43 -18.58 -3.42
N SER A 332 -9.57 -18.41 -4.42
CA SER A 332 -9.65 -17.32 -5.41
C SER A 332 -10.19 -17.88 -6.73
N VAL A 333 -11.47 -17.68 -7.01
CA VAL A 333 -12.14 -18.16 -8.24
C VAL A 333 -11.68 -17.32 -9.42
N LYS A 334 -10.99 -17.94 -10.38
CA LYS A 334 -10.38 -17.28 -11.55
C LYS A 334 -11.16 -17.47 -12.83
N ARG A 335 -11.75 -18.65 -13.03
CA ARG A 335 -12.49 -18.99 -14.26
C ARG A 335 -13.65 -19.90 -13.94
N LEU A 336 -14.76 -19.68 -14.64
CA LEU A 336 -15.94 -20.53 -14.62
C LEU A 336 -16.37 -20.82 -16.07
N THR A 337 -16.61 -22.08 -16.37
CA THR A 337 -17.11 -22.54 -17.68
C THR A 337 -18.36 -23.37 -17.47
N LEU A 338 -19.49 -23.00 -18.07
CA LEU A 338 -20.72 -23.79 -18.02
C LEU A 338 -21.10 -24.27 -19.41
N LEU A 339 -21.62 -25.48 -19.55
CA LEU A 339 -22.16 -26.01 -20.79
C LEU A 339 -23.68 -25.82 -20.81
N ASN A 340 -24.22 -25.33 -21.92
CA ASN A 340 -25.67 -25.38 -22.16
C ASN A 340 -26.06 -26.77 -22.71
N GLY A 341 -26.75 -27.58 -21.90
CA GLY A 341 -27.33 -28.86 -22.28
C GLY A 341 -28.69 -28.76 -22.97
N GLY A 342 -29.28 -27.56 -23.01
CA GLY A 342 -30.55 -27.29 -23.68
C GLY A 342 -30.43 -27.25 -25.20
N ASN A 343 -31.55 -27.00 -25.87
CA ASN A 343 -31.61 -26.99 -27.35
C ASN A 343 -31.50 -25.57 -27.98
N LEU A 344 -31.39 -24.51 -27.16
CA LEU A 344 -31.13 -23.16 -27.65
C LEU A 344 -29.77 -23.08 -28.34
N LYS A 345 -29.72 -22.47 -29.53
CA LYS A 345 -28.47 -22.35 -30.29
C LYS A 345 -27.52 -21.35 -29.63
N PRO A 346 -26.20 -21.57 -29.68
CA PRO A 346 -25.20 -20.64 -29.15
C PRO A 346 -25.31 -19.21 -29.67
N ALA A 347 -25.61 -19.03 -30.96
CA ALA A 347 -25.75 -17.71 -31.58
C ALA A 347 -26.94 -16.91 -31.04
N ASP A 348 -27.94 -17.60 -30.48
CA ASP A 348 -29.12 -17.01 -29.87
C ASP A 348 -28.90 -16.73 -28.37
N LEU A 349 -27.71 -16.95 -27.83
CA LEU A 349 -27.36 -16.60 -26.46
C LEU A 349 -26.18 -15.63 -26.47
N THR A 350 -26.43 -14.37 -26.14
CA THR A 350 -25.43 -13.29 -26.28
C THR A 350 -25.31 -12.45 -25.01
N ASN A 351 -24.29 -11.59 -24.93
CA ASN A 351 -24.07 -10.68 -23.79
C ASN A 351 -24.15 -11.37 -22.43
N VAL A 352 -23.63 -12.60 -22.36
CA VAL A 352 -23.62 -13.37 -21.12
C VAL A 352 -22.69 -12.72 -20.11
N LYS A 353 -23.11 -12.69 -18.86
CA LYS A 353 -22.31 -12.20 -17.74
C LYS A 353 -22.60 -12.99 -16.48
N ILE A 354 -21.65 -12.97 -15.57
CA ILE A 354 -21.78 -13.59 -14.26
C ILE A 354 -21.65 -12.52 -13.17
N LYS A 355 -22.50 -12.61 -12.14
CA LYS A 355 -22.53 -11.67 -11.02
C LYS A 355 -22.39 -12.40 -9.70
N THR A 356 -21.71 -11.77 -8.74
CA THR A 356 -21.75 -12.15 -7.32
C THR A 356 -21.64 -10.89 -6.45
N GLY A 357 -22.59 -10.69 -5.53
CA GLY A 357 -22.71 -9.42 -4.79
C GLY A 357 -22.82 -8.21 -5.73
N ALA A 358 -21.91 -7.24 -5.60
CA ALA A 358 -21.82 -6.08 -6.49
C ALA A 358 -20.85 -6.26 -7.67
N MET A 359 -20.16 -7.40 -7.77
CA MET A 359 -19.20 -7.67 -8.85
C MET A 359 -19.89 -8.31 -10.06
N GLU A 360 -19.40 -7.96 -11.25
CA GLU A 360 -19.91 -8.41 -12.54
C GLU A 360 -18.74 -8.66 -13.50
N TRP A 361 -18.77 -9.78 -14.23
CA TRP A 361 -17.81 -10.10 -15.28
C TRP A 361 -18.54 -10.52 -16.55
N SER A 362 -18.10 -10.00 -17.69
CA SER A 362 -18.58 -10.44 -19.00
C SER A 362 -18.08 -11.85 -19.31
N GLY A 363 -18.90 -12.63 -20.01
CA GLY A 363 -18.53 -13.92 -20.55
C GLY A 363 -18.64 -13.97 -22.06
N SER A 364 -18.35 -15.14 -22.61
CA SER A 364 -18.49 -15.46 -24.02
C SER A 364 -19.19 -16.80 -24.20
N VAL A 365 -19.89 -16.98 -25.33
CA VAL A 365 -20.53 -18.24 -25.71
C VAL A 365 -19.78 -18.84 -26.90
N THR A 366 -19.30 -20.08 -26.77
CA THR A 366 -18.59 -20.79 -27.84
C THR A 366 -19.55 -21.48 -28.81
N SER A 367 -19.08 -21.88 -29.99
CA SER A 367 -19.87 -22.64 -30.97
C SER A 367 -20.36 -23.99 -30.45
N ASP A 368 -19.71 -24.54 -29.43
CA ASP A 368 -20.08 -25.79 -28.76
C ASP A 368 -20.97 -25.56 -27.53
N SER A 369 -21.51 -24.35 -27.36
CA SER A 369 -22.44 -23.97 -26.28
C SER A 369 -21.82 -23.84 -24.89
N TYR A 370 -20.50 -23.59 -24.79
CA TYR A 370 -19.86 -23.26 -23.51
C TYR A 370 -19.95 -21.77 -23.23
N LEU A 371 -20.38 -21.41 -22.03
CA LEU A 371 -20.33 -20.07 -21.46
C LEU A 371 -19.04 -19.94 -20.64
N VAL A 372 -18.07 -19.15 -21.12
CA VAL A 372 -16.75 -18.98 -20.49
C VAL A 372 -16.67 -17.61 -19.83
N PHE A 373 -16.36 -17.58 -18.52
CA PHE A 373 -16.16 -16.38 -17.72
C PHE A 373 -14.73 -16.34 -17.19
N ASP A 374 -13.98 -15.29 -17.53
CA ASP A 374 -12.65 -14.99 -16.98
C ASP A 374 -12.78 -13.87 -15.93
N LEU A 375 -12.47 -14.19 -14.67
CA LEU A 375 -12.62 -13.27 -13.55
C LEU A 375 -11.34 -12.47 -13.28
N GLY A 376 -10.28 -12.65 -14.09
CA GLY A 376 -9.02 -11.92 -13.98
C GLY A 376 -8.32 -12.12 -12.63
N SER A 377 -8.29 -11.07 -11.80
CA SER A 377 -7.75 -11.15 -10.43
C SER A 377 -8.58 -12.08 -9.52
N GLY A 378 -9.78 -12.46 -9.93
CA GLY A 378 -10.62 -13.47 -9.31
C GLY A 378 -11.50 -12.98 -8.16
N TYR A 379 -12.41 -13.84 -7.70
CA TYR A 379 -13.27 -13.58 -6.54
C TYR A 379 -12.84 -14.43 -5.35
N SER A 380 -12.67 -13.81 -4.18
CA SER A 380 -12.15 -14.50 -2.99
C SER A 380 -13.29 -15.02 -2.10
N ILE A 381 -13.24 -16.31 -1.77
CA ILE A 381 -14.11 -16.98 -0.81
C ILE A 381 -13.22 -17.41 0.37
N ALA A 382 -13.52 -16.92 1.57
CA ALA A 382 -12.77 -17.31 2.76
C ALA A 382 -12.93 -18.81 3.05
N LYS A 383 -11.95 -19.43 3.73
CA LYS A 383 -12.05 -20.83 4.18
C LYS A 383 -13.31 -21.05 5.02
N GLY A 384 -14.10 -22.06 4.65
CA GLY A 384 -15.42 -22.36 5.23
C GLY A 384 -16.55 -21.42 4.77
N GLY A 385 -16.24 -20.45 3.92
CA GLY A 385 -17.18 -19.51 3.33
C GLY A 385 -17.80 -20.03 2.04
N ASN A 386 -18.82 -19.32 1.58
CA ASN A 386 -19.49 -19.59 0.31
C ASN A 386 -19.89 -18.28 -0.38
N ALA A 387 -20.11 -18.35 -1.69
CA ALA A 387 -20.63 -17.24 -2.48
C ALA A 387 -21.58 -17.76 -3.57
N THR A 388 -22.68 -17.02 -3.79
CA THR A 388 -23.66 -17.31 -4.84
C THR A 388 -23.31 -16.53 -6.10
N PHE A 389 -23.29 -17.23 -7.22
CA PHE A 389 -23.09 -16.68 -8.55
C PHE A 389 -24.37 -16.79 -9.36
N LYS A 390 -24.66 -15.75 -10.13
CA LYS A 390 -25.83 -15.69 -11.03
C LYS A 390 -25.35 -15.41 -12.44
N VAL A 391 -25.80 -16.23 -13.39
CA VAL A 391 -25.53 -16.04 -14.81
C VAL A 391 -26.69 -15.27 -15.43
N TYR A 392 -26.38 -14.24 -16.19
CA TYR A 392 -27.35 -13.48 -16.98
C TYR A 392 -26.94 -13.51 -18.45
N GLY A 393 -27.89 -13.35 -19.35
CA GLY A 393 -27.62 -13.20 -20.78
C GLY A 393 -28.83 -12.71 -21.54
N ASP A 394 -28.59 -12.26 -22.76
CA ASP A 394 -29.64 -11.91 -23.71
C ASP A 394 -30.05 -13.19 -24.46
N VAL A 395 -31.35 -13.49 -24.43
CA VAL A 395 -31.91 -14.70 -25.04
C VAL A 395 -32.64 -14.36 -26.35
N GLY A 396 -32.06 -14.79 -27.46
CA GLY A 396 -32.71 -14.93 -28.76
C GLY A 396 -33.35 -16.32 -28.90
N GLY A 397 -33.69 -16.70 -30.13
CA GLY A 397 -34.21 -18.04 -30.44
C GLY A 397 -35.72 -18.10 -30.62
N LYS A 398 -36.31 -19.26 -30.32
CA LYS A 398 -37.71 -19.58 -30.57
C LYS A 398 -38.43 -20.07 -29.32
N LYS A 399 -39.76 -19.98 -29.37
CA LYS A 399 -40.65 -20.58 -28.38
C LYS A 399 -40.32 -22.06 -28.17
N ASP A 400 -40.38 -22.49 -26.91
CA ASP A 400 -40.18 -23.87 -26.44
C ASP A 400 -38.73 -24.39 -26.56
N GLU A 401 -37.77 -23.56 -26.97
CA GLU A 401 -36.34 -23.89 -26.84
C GLU A 401 -35.89 -23.81 -25.37
N THR A 402 -34.89 -24.59 -24.97
CA THR A 402 -34.45 -24.75 -23.58
C THR A 402 -33.01 -24.32 -23.33
N ILE A 403 -32.75 -23.90 -22.09
CA ILE A 403 -31.42 -23.58 -21.56
C ILE A 403 -31.21 -24.39 -20.26
N ASP A 404 -30.11 -25.14 -20.18
CA ASP A 404 -29.71 -25.98 -19.05
C ASP A 404 -28.22 -25.77 -18.78
N LEU A 405 -27.83 -24.95 -17.80
CA LEU A 405 -26.42 -24.60 -17.57
C LEU A 405 -25.79 -25.41 -16.42
N TYR A 406 -24.72 -26.16 -16.70
CA TYR A 406 -24.01 -27.01 -15.73
C TYR A 406 -22.49 -27.07 -15.97
N PHE A 407 -21.72 -27.62 -15.02
CA PHE A 407 -20.26 -27.79 -15.12
C PHE A 407 -19.90 -29.21 -15.57
N GLU A 408 -19.32 -29.38 -16.76
CA GLU A 408 -19.08 -30.74 -17.29
C GLU A 408 -17.87 -31.44 -16.65
N ASN A 409 -16.82 -30.70 -16.27
CA ASN A 409 -15.57 -31.25 -15.73
C ASN A 409 -15.06 -30.43 -14.54
N ASN A 410 -14.26 -31.03 -13.67
CA ASN A 410 -13.70 -30.39 -12.48
C ASN A 410 -12.91 -29.09 -12.81
N SER A 411 -12.21 -29.06 -13.95
CA SER A 411 -11.41 -27.91 -14.41
C SER A 411 -12.23 -26.77 -15.01
N ASP A 412 -13.54 -26.95 -15.14
CA ASP A 412 -14.48 -25.89 -15.51
C ASP A 412 -14.66 -24.87 -14.37
N VAL A 413 -14.32 -25.24 -13.14
CA VAL A 413 -14.13 -24.31 -12.02
C VAL A 413 -12.64 -24.20 -11.69
N LEU A 414 -11.99 -23.11 -12.11
CA LEU A 414 -10.63 -22.82 -11.68
C LEU A 414 -10.66 -21.91 -10.46
N ALA A 415 -10.51 -22.49 -9.28
CA ALA A 415 -10.29 -21.76 -8.04
C ALA A 415 -8.88 -22.04 -7.51
N VAL A 416 -8.10 -20.99 -7.22
CA VAL A 416 -6.74 -21.13 -6.70
C VAL A 416 -6.77 -21.02 -5.18
N GLY A 417 -6.24 -22.03 -4.50
CA GLY A 417 -6.14 -22.09 -3.05
C GLY A 417 -5.15 -21.08 -2.49
N ASP A 418 -5.52 -20.38 -1.41
CA ASP A 418 -4.67 -19.38 -0.75
C ASP A 418 -3.49 -20.00 0.00
N GLN A 419 -3.56 -21.28 0.39
CA GLN A 419 -2.53 -21.95 1.16
C GLN A 419 -1.41 -22.51 0.27
N TYR A 420 -1.77 -23.10 -0.87
CA TYR A 420 -0.81 -23.80 -1.74
C TYR A 420 -0.56 -23.11 -3.08
N GLY A 421 -1.39 -22.14 -3.47
CA GLY A 421 -1.28 -21.45 -4.76
C GLY A 421 -1.55 -22.36 -5.97
N GLN A 422 -2.21 -23.50 -5.75
CA GLN A 422 -2.57 -24.48 -6.77
C GLN A 422 -4.08 -24.48 -6.99
N GLY A 423 -4.53 -24.99 -8.15
CA GLY A 423 -5.95 -25.20 -8.41
C GLY A 423 -6.55 -26.15 -7.39
N MET A 424 -7.67 -25.75 -6.79
CA MET A 424 -8.43 -26.52 -5.83
C MET A 424 -9.21 -27.61 -6.56
N ALA A 425 -9.13 -28.83 -6.03
CA ALA A 425 -9.93 -29.93 -6.50
C ALA A 425 -11.43 -29.66 -6.31
N GLU A 426 -12.24 -30.38 -7.05
CA GLU A 426 -13.67 -30.40 -6.78
C GLU A 426 -13.96 -31.21 -5.50
N GLY A 427 -14.89 -30.72 -4.69
CA GLY A 427 -15.41 -31.46 -3.53
C GLY A 427 -16.69 -32.23 -3.90
N THR A 428 -17.85 -31.82 -3.40
CA THR A 428 -19.16 -32.33 -3.85
C THR A 428 -19.75 -31.44 -4.93
N ASN A 429 -20.09 -32.02 -6.10
CA ASN A 429 -20.80 -31.32 -7.16
C ASN A 429 -22.24 -31.88 -7.29
N THR A 430 -23.20 -30.98 -7.44
CA THR A 430 -24.63 -31.27 -7.66
C THR A 430 -25.17 -30.42 -8.82
N LEU A 431 -24.27 -30.00 -9.72
CA LEU A 431 -24.54 -29.27 -10.94
C LEU A 431 -23.51 -29.71 -12.01
N ASP A 432 -23.32 -31.03 -12.16
CA ASP A 432 -22.35 -31.63 -13.09
C ASP A 432 -22.99 -32.30 -14.32
N THR A 433 -24.31 -32.35 -14.36
CA THR A 433 -25.09 -32.84 -15.50
C THR A 433 -26.25 -31.91 -15.84
N ALA A 434 -26.78 -32.03 -17.05
CA ALA A 434 -27.97 -31.27 -17.46
C ALA A 434 -29.21 -31.59 -16.59
N ASP A 435 -29.34 -32.82 -16.08
CA ASP A 435 -30.45 -33.24 -15.21
C ASP A 435 -30.41 -32.57 -13.83
N GLU A 436 -29.26 -32.04 -13.43
CA GLU A 436 -29.05 -31.31 -12.18
C GLU A 436 -29.17 -29.78 -12.35
N ALA A 437 -29.30 -29.29 -13.58
CA ALA A 437 -29.53 -27.88 -13.86
C ALA A 437 -31.04 -27.54 -13.85
N THR A 438 -31.36 -26.29 -13.54
CA THR A 438 -32.71 -25.76 -13.76
C THR A 438 -32.97 -25.63 -15.27
N THR A 439 -33.94 -26.38 -15.79
CA THR A 439 -34.41 -26.21 -17.17
C THR A 439 -35.26 -24.96 -17.32
N LEU A 440 -34.75 -24.02 -18.10
CA LEU A 440 -35.48 -22.84 -18.55
C LEU A 440 -36.05 -23.07 -19.94
N THR A 441 -37.36 -22.88 -20.11
CA THR A 441 -38.04 -22.99 -21.41
C THR A 441 -38.46 -21.62 -21.91
N LEU A 442 -38.03 -21.23 -23.12
CA LEU A 442 -38.33 -19.93 -23.72
C LEU A 442 -39.83 -19.77 -23.99
N GLN A 443 -40.41 -18.67 -23.50
CA GLN A 443 -41.80 -18.29 -23.74
C GLN A 443 -41.92 -17.34 -24.95
N GLY A 444 -43.01 -17.44 -25.71
CA GLY A 444 -43.27 -16.53 -26.84
C GLY A 444 -44.56 -16.82 -27.60
N GLY A 445 -44.96 -15.86 -28.44
CA GLY A 445 -46.11 -15.89 -29.36
C GLY A 445 -45.69 -15.82 -30.84
N ALA A 446 -46.65 -15.63 -31.75
CA ALA A 446 -46.34 -15.21 -33.12
C ALA A 446 -45.72 -13.82 -33.16
N LEU A 447 -46.15 -12.92 -32.27
CA LEU A 447 -45.47 -11.69 -31.90
C LEU A 447 -45.10 -11.77 -30.43
N THR A 448 -43.86 -11.43 -30.09
CA THR A 448 -43.38 -11.37 -28.72
C THR A 448 -42.82 -9.98 -28.44
N LEU A 449 -43.31 -9.31 -27.40
CA LEU A 449 -42.88 -7.99 -26.94
C LEU A 449 -42.18 -8.14 -25.59
N VAL A 450 -41.04 -7.47 -25.40
CA VAL A 450 -40.33 -7.51 -24.13
C VAL A 450 -39.83 -6.14 -23.71
N PHE A 451 -40.10 -5.75 -22.47
CA PHE A 451 -39.52 -4.56 -21.84
C PHE A 451 -38.03 -4.77 -21.57
N ASN A 452 -37.20 -3.82 -22.00
CA ASN A 452 -35.74 -3.86 -21.86
C ASN A 452 -35.16 -2.63 -21.13
N GLY A 453 -36.02 -1.80 -20.50
CA GLY A 453 -35.60 -0.63 -19.72
C GLY A 453 -36.15 0.70 -20.26
N PRO A 454 -35.58 1.84 -19.87
CA PRO A 454 -34.58 1.99 -18.81
C PRO A 454 -35.17 1.63 -17.43
N ASN A 455 -34.33 1.61 -16.39
CA ASN A 455 -34.85 1.60 -15.02
C ASN A 455 -35.45 2.98 -14.69
N ALA A 456 -36.26 3.05 -13.63
CA ALA A 456 -36.72 4.33 -13.10
C ALA A 456 -35.52 5.25 -12.82
N SER A 457 -35.63 6.50 -13.29
CA SER A 457 -34.53 7.46 -13.27
C SER A 457 -35.05 8.88 -13.07
N THR A 458 -34.13 9.77 -12.71
CA THR A 458 -34.37 11.22 -12.70
C THR A 458 -33.72 11.85 -13.92
N VAL A 459 -34.42 12.76 -14.60
CA VAL A 459 -33.92 13.48 -15.79
C VAL A 459 -34.11 14.98 -15.61
N GLY A 460 -33.37 15.77 -16.37
CA GLY A 460 -33.49 17.23 -16.37
C GLY A 460 -34.90 17.72 -16.73
N THR A 461 -35.32 18.84 -16.15
CA THR A 461 -36.53 19.59 -16.56
C THR A 461 -36.41 20.21 -17.96
N THR A 462 -35.18 20.30 -18.49
CA THR A 462 -34.88 20.70 -19.86
C THR A 462 -33.83 19.74 -20.41
N ALA A 463 -34.24 18.73 -21.15
CA ALA A 463 -33.39 17.64 -21.62
C ALA A 463 -33.81 17.16 -23.02
N THR A 464 -32.85 16.78 -23.85
CA THR A 464 -33.12 16.30 -25.21
C THR A 464 -32.96 14.78 -25.32
N ASP A 465 -33.72 14.16 -26.22
CA ASP A 465 -33.67 12.73 -26.53
C ASP A 465 -33.72 11.81 -25.28
N VAL A 466 -34.53 12.21 -24.29
CA VAL A 466 -34.74 11.43 -23.06
C VAL A 466 -35.31 10.07 -23.45
N THR A 467 -34.63 8.99 -23.06
CA THR A 467 -35.12 7.63 -23.33
C THR A 467 -36.25 7.29 -22.37
N LEU A 468 -37.46 7.16 -22.90
CA LEU A 468 -38.67 6.88 -22.10
C LEU A 468 -38.95 5.38 -21.97
N LEU A 469 -38.62 4.60 -22.99
CA LEU A 469 -38.89 3.15 -23.06
C LEU A 469 -37.89 2.48 -24.01
N ARG A 470 -37.44 1.27 -23.66
CA ARG A 470 -36.74 0.32 -24.54
C ARG A 470 -37.52 -0.98 -24.56
N TYR A 471 -37.76 -1.50 -25.74
CA TYR A 471 -38.46 -2.77 -25.92
C TYR A 471 -37.90 -3.54 -27.11
N SER A 472 -38.05 -4.86 -27.09
CA SER A 472 -37.75 -5.71 -28.24
C SER A 472 -39.00 -6.36 -28.77
N VAL A 473 -39.01 -6.57 -30.08
CA VAL A 473 -40.09 -7.24 -30.80
C VAL A 473 -39.52 -8.43 -31.56
N THR A 474 -40.04 -9.62 -31.30
CA THR A 474 -39.66 -10.85 -32.02
C THR A 474 -40.89 -11.46 -32.68
N ALA A 475 -40.80 -11.71 -33.98
CA ALA A 475 -41.88 -12.34 -34.73
C ALA A 475 -41.53 -13.80 -35.07
N ALA A 476 -42.40 -14.76 -34.77
CA ALA A 476 -42.22 -16.17 -35.17
C ALA A 476 -42.66 -16.44 -36.63
N SER A 477 -43.41 -15.50 -37.22
CA SER A 477 -43.83 -15.47 -38.62
C SER A 477 -43.63 -14.05 -39.16
N ASN A 478 -43.54 -13.88 -40.47
CA ASN A 478 -43.41 -12.52 -41.03
C ASN A 478 -44.70 -11.74 -40.71
N ILE A 479 -44.57 -10.59 -40.03
CA ILE A 479 -45.68 -9.74 -39.61
C ILE A 479 -45.47 -8.35 -40.21
N GLU A 480 -46.54 -7.77 -40.77
CA GLU A 480 -46.60 -6.37 -41.18
C GLU A 480 -47.42 -5.62 -40.12
N VAL A 481 -46.77 -4.76 -39.34
CA VAL A 481 -47.40 -3.84 -38.39
C VAL A 481 -47.65 -2.52 -39.12
N LYS A 482 -48.88 -2.04 -39.11
CA LYS A 482 -49.31 -0.85 -39.87
C LYS A 482 -49.75 0.31 -39.00
N LYS A 483 -50.08 0.01 -37.75
CA LYS A 483 -50.30 1.01 -36.72
C LYS A 483 -49.57 0.58 -35.46
N THR A 484 -48.99 1.53 -34.75
CA THR A 484 -48.36 1.35 -33.43
C THR A 484 -48.87 2.42 -32.50
N GLU A 485 -49.30 2.03 -31.31
CA GLU A 485 -49.96 2.94 -30.38
C GLU A 485 -49.09 3.13 -29.13
N PHE A 486 -48.95 4.39 -28.71
CA PHE A 486 -48.24 4.76 -27.50
C PHE A 486 -49.10 5.64 -26.62
N THR A 487 -49.11 5.35 -25.33
CA THR A 487 -49.79 6.14 -24.30
C THR A 487 -48.75 6.83 -23.42
N LEU A 488 -48.93 8.13 -23.18
CA LEU A 488 -48.15 8.92 -22.23
C LEU A 488 -48.97 9.18 -20.96
N CYS A 489 -48.37 8.89 -19.80
CA CYS A 489 -48.98 9.15 -18.48
C CYS A 489 -48.10 10.13 -17.69
N ALA A 490 -48.72 11.06 -16.97
CA ALA A 490 -48.04 12.00 -16.08
C ALA A 490 -48.67 12.02 -14.69
N ASP A 491 -47.82 12.12 -13.66
CA ASP A 491 -48.14 12.56 -12.31
C ASP A 491 -47.47 13.93 -12.17
N GLN A 492 -48.22 14.98 -12.44
CA GLN A 492 -47.72 16.35 -12.51
C GLN A 492 -47.27 16.84 -11.13
N ALA A 493 -48.00 16.47 -10.07
CA ALA A 493 -47.70 16.88 -8.70
C ALA A 493 -46.56 16.08 -8.04
N GLY A 494 -46.16 14.95 -8.63
CA GLY A 494 -45.17 14.02 -8.08
C GLY A 494 -45.63 13.34 -6.78
N ASP A 495 -46.94 13.18 -6.58
CA ASP A 495 -47.52 12.68 -5.32
C ASP A 495 -47.71 11.14 -5.30
N GLY A 496 -47.39 10.48 -6.41
CA GLY A 496 -47.55 9.04 -6.61
C GLY A 496 -48.86 8.65 -7.28
N THR A 497 -49.70 9.61 -7.66
CA THR A 497 -50.98 9.42 -8.35
C THR A 497 -50.89 10.00 -9.76
N TYR A 498 -51.21 9.21 -10.80
CA TYR A 498 -51.28 9.75 -12.15
C TYR A 498 -52.54 10.61 -12.33
N ASP A 499 -52.35 11.78 -12.92
CA ASP A 499 -53.42 12.76 -13.14
C ASP A 499 -54.32 12.33 -14.31
N THR A 500 -55.54 12.87 -14.35
CA THR A 500 -56.56 12.54 -15.36
C THR A 500 -56.67 13.69 -16.34
N GLU A 501 -55.73 13.82 -17.30
CA GLU A 501 -55.66 15.01 -18.17
C GLU A 501 -55.77 14.63 -19.65
N THR A 502 -56.80 15.15 -20.32
CA THR A 502 -57.09 14.90 -21.75
C THR A 502 -57.29 16.19 -22.54
N THR A 503 -56.41 17.18 -22.37
CA THR A 503 -56.23 18.19 -23.42
C THR A 503 -54.82 18.16 -23.99
N GLU A 504 -54.74 18.10 -25.32
CA GLU A 504 -53.52 18.17 -26.13
C GLU A 504 -52.54 19.28 -25.68
N GLY A 505 -53.04 20.39 -25.12
CA GLY A 505 -52.20 21.50 -24.66
C GLY A 505 -51.28 21.18 -23.48
N ASP A 506 -51.67 20.25 -22.61
CA ASP A 506 -50.98 20.01 -21.33
C ASP A 506 -49.64 19.29 -21.52
N TRP A 507 -49.46 18.67 -22.70
CA TRP A 507 -48.27 17.94 -23.12
C TRP A 507 -47.28 18.76 -23.97
N ASP A 508 -47.44 20.09 -24.01
CA ASP A 508 -46.51 21.01 -24.72
C ASP A 508 -45.07 20.98 -24.16
N ASP A 509 -44.87 20.40 -22.98
CA ASP A 509 -43.55 20.14 -22.38
C ASP A 509 -42.84 18.91 -22.97
N VAL A 510 -43.52 18.08 -23.78
CA VAL A 510 -42.98 16.86 -24.39
C VAL A 510 -43.05 16.96 -25.91
N THR A 511 -41.90 17.11 -26.56
CA THR A 511 -41.79 17.29 -28.01
C THR A 511 -40.93 16.20 -28.65
N ASP A 512 -40.95 16.10 -29.98
CA ASP A 512 -40.06 15.19 -30.74
C ASP A 512 -40.16 13.71 -30.30
N PHE A 513 -41.37 13.24 -29.95
CA PHE A 513 -41.59 11.84 -29.60
C PHE A 513 -41.36 10.95 -30.82
N LYS A 514 -40.42 10.01 -30.71
CA LYS A 514 -40.00 9.14 -31.84
C LYS A 514 -39.48 7.79 -31.37
N VAL A 515 -39.56 6.80 -32.27
CA VAL A 515 -39.03 5.44 -32.04
C VAL A 515 -37.83 5.20 -32.93
N TRP A 516 -36.74 4.75 -32.32
CA TRP A 516 -35.53 4.34 -33.01
C TRP A 516 -35.45 2.82 -33.07
N ASN A 517 -35.06 2.29 -34.22
CA ASN A 517 -34.47 0.97 -34.32
C ASN A 517 -33.00 1.06 -33.88
N GLU A 518 -32.66 0.47 -32.74
CA GLU A 518 -31.31 0.49 -32.16
C GLU A 518 -30.34 -0.38 -32.97
N ASP A 519 -30.83 -1.40 -33.69
CA ASP A 519 -30.00 -2.29 -34.51
C ASP A 519 -29.49 -1.59 -35.78
N THR A 520 -30.30 -0.69 -36.36
CA THR A 520 -29.94 0.08 -37.57
C THR A 520 -29.57 1.53 -37.27
N ASN A 521 -29.79 1.99 -36.04
CA ASN A 521 -29.64 3.38 -35.60
C ASN A 521 -30.42 4.38 -36.47
N THR A 522 -31.69 4.06 -36.75
CA THR A 522 -32.60 4.88 -37.57
C THR A 522 -33.93 5.12 -36.86
N VAL A 523 -34.50 6.31 -37.00
CA VAL A 523 -35.89 6.58 -36.58
C VAL A 523 -36.84 5.84 -37.53
N VAL A 524 -37.80 5.09 -36.96
CA VAL A 524 -38.75 4.25 -37.70
C VAL A 524 -40.22 4.63 -37.46
N ILE A 525 -40.51 5.37 -36.38
CA ILE A 525 -41.84 5.94 -36.09
C ILE A 525 -41.63 7.38 -35.59
N GLY A 526 -42.48 8.32 -36.05
CA GLY A 526 -42.37 9.75 -35.71
C GLY A 526 -41.30 10.50 -36.52
N PRO A 527 -40.87 11.71 -36.08
CA PRO A 527 -41.22 12.36 -34.83
C PRO A 527 -42.61 13.02 -34.85
N LYS A 528 -43.25 13.10 -33.67
CA LYS A 528 -44.50 13.83 -33.44
C LYS A 528 -44.44 14.49 -32.06
N ASP A 529 -44.94 15.71 -31.92
CA ASP A 529 -45.05 16.36 -30.61
C ASP A 529 -46.20 15.76 -29.81
N ALA A 530 -46.07 15.66 -28.49
CA ALA A 530 -47.08 15.03 -27.65
C ALA A 530 -48.41 15.82 -27.64
N THR A 531 -48.38 17.10 -28.00
CA THR A 531 -49.58 17.93 -28.22
C THR A 531 -50.45 17.46 -29.37
N ALA A 532 -49.98 16.55 -30.22
CA ALA A 532 -50.77 16.00 -31.30
C ALA A 532 -51.30 14.58 -31.00
N PHE A 533 -51.19 14.12 -29.75
CA PHE A 533 -51.77 12.86 -29.27
C PHE A 533 -53.26 13.11 -28.99
N ASP A 534 -54.12 12.75 -29.95
CA ASP A 534 -55.52 13.16 -30.02
C ASP A 534 -56.53 12.07 -29.59
N HIS A 535 -56.04 10.88 -29.22
CA HIS A 535 -56.89 9.77 -28.76
C HIS A 535 -57.11 9.87 -27.25
N ALA A 536 -58.21 10.52 -26.86
CA ALA A 536 -58.58 10.74 -25.46
C ALA A 536 -59.12 9.45 -24.81
N ASP A 537 -58.55 9.12 -23.64
CA ASP A 537 -59.02 8.16 -22.64
C ASP A 537 -58.70 6.66 -22.86
N ASP A 538 -57.42 6.33 -22.99
CA ASP A 538 -56.93 5.01 -22.55
C ASP A 538 -56.85 4.95 -21.00
N THR A 539 -58.03 4.89 -20.38
CA THR A 539 -58.18 4.71 -18.92
C THR A 539 -57.69 3.35 -18.43
N THR A 540 -57.28 2.45 -19.34
CA THR A 540 -56.86 1.08 -19.06
C THR A 540 -55.35 0.94 -18.90
N SER A 541 -54.54 1.67 -19.68
CA SER A 541 -53.07 1.56 -19.63
C SER A 541 -52.42 2.42 -18.54
N CYS A 542 -52.93 3.64 -18.29
CA CYS A 542 -52.38 4.48 -17.23
C CYS A 542 -52.92 4.08 -15.84
N PRO A 543 -52.07 3.97 -14.80
CA PRO A 543 -52.54 3.61 -13.46
C PRO A 543 -53.42 4.71 -12.83
N ALA A 544 -54.74 4.54 -12.88
CA ALA A 544 -55.78 5.32 -12.17
C ALA A 544 -56.09 6.76 -12.64
N GLY A 545 -55.60 7.21 -13.81
CA GLY A 545 -55.94 8.50 -14.42
C GLY A 545 -55.58 8.47 -15.90
N GLY A 546 -56.49 8.89 -16.79
CA GLY A 546 -56.33 8.79 -18.25
C GLY A 546 -55.10 9.53 -18.75
N GLY A 547 -54.35 8.90 -19.66
CA GLY A 547 -53.25 9.51 -20.40
C GLY A 547 -53.65 9.93 -21.82
N VAL A 548 -52.69 10.46 -22.58
CA VAL A 548 -52.87 10.76 -24.00
C VAL A 548 -52.26 9.64 -24.85
N GLN A 549 -53.00 9.18 -25.85
CA GLN A 549 -52.56 8.12 -26.77
C GLN A 549 -52.46 8.65 -28.20
N GLU A 550 -51.52 8.10 -28.95
CA GLU A 550 -51.36 8.34 -30.39
C GLU A 550 -51.21 7.03 -31.16
N SER A 551 -51.96 6.89 -32.25
CA SER A 551 -51.83 5.79 -33.22
C SER A 551 -50.96 6.20 -34.41
N PHE A 552 -49.67 5.86 -34.36
CA PHE A 552 -48.76 6.09 -35.47
C PHE A 552 -49.06 5.15 -36.64
N THR A 553 -49.10 5.66 -37.87
CA THR A 553 -49.44 4.87 -39.10
C THR A 553 -48.23 4.42 -39.91
N ASP A 554 -47.04 4.57 -39.34
CA ASP A 554 -45.80 4.06 -39.90
C ASP A 554 -45.83 2.53 -39.97
N VAL A 555 -45.33 1.96 -41.07
CA VAL A 555 -45.37 0.50 -41.32
C VAL A 555 -44.03 -0.13 -40.94
N LEU A 556 -44.07 -1.16 -40.09
CA LEU A 556 -42.93 -1.99 -39.70
C LEU A 556 -43.08 -3.42 -40.23
N ASP A 557 -42.11 -3.85 -41.04
CA ASP A 557 -42.00 -5.24 -41.50
C ASP A 557 -41.10 -6.05 -40.56
N LEU A 558 -41.70 -6.98 -39.82
CA LEU A 558 -41.03 -7.86 -38.88
C LEU A 558 -40.80 -9.23 -39.52
N MET A 559 -39.54 -9.61 -39.70
CA MET A 559 -39.17 -10.90 -40.30
C MET A 559 -39.21 -12.04 -39.26
N ALA A 560 -39.69 -13.20 -39.69
CA ALA A 560 -39.76 -14.41 -38.87
C ALA A 560 -38.37 -14.81 -38.33
N GLY A 561 -38.29 -15.03 -37.02
CA GLY A 561 -37.06 -15.43 -36.32
C GLY A 561 -36.09 -14.27 -36.05
N THR A 562 -36.45 -13.03 -36.39
CA THR A 562 -35.63 -11.85 -36.09
C THR A 562 -36.19 -11.13 -34.87
N THR A 563 -35.29 -10.76 -33.95
CA THR A 563 -35.59 -9.85 -32.83
C THR A 563 -35.11 -8.45 -33.21
N TYR A 564 -36.00 -7.47 -33.15
CA TYR A 564 -35.71 -6.06 -33.39
C TYR A 564 -35.68 -5.32 -32.05
N ASN A 565 -34.68 -4.48 -31.83
CA ASN A 565 -34.53 -3.68 -30.62
C ASN A 565 -34.93 -2.23 -30.89
N PHE A 566 -35.87 -1.71 -30.12
CA PHE A 566 -36.39 -0.35 -30.26
C PHE A 566 -36.23 0.46 -28.98
N LYS A 567 -36.02 1.78 -29.13
CA LYS A 567 -36.12 2.76 -28.05
C LYS A 567 -37.02 3.92 -28.42
N VAL A 568 -37.76 4.41 -27.44
CA VAL A 568 -38.59 5.61 -27.52
C VAL A 568 -37.82 6.77 -26.91
N THR A 569 -37.69 7.88 -27.64
CA THR A 569 -37.12 9.12 -27.11
C THR A 569 -38.07 10.29 -27.30
N ALA A 570 -37.98 11.29 -26.41
CA ALA A 570 -38.66 12.57 -26.53
C ALA A 570 -37.81 13.68 -25.88
N ASP A 571 -38.02 14.91 -26.31
CA ASP A 571 -37.46 16.11 -25.69
C ASP A 571 -38.40 16.58 -24.55
N ILE A 572 -37.82 16.98 -23.43
CA ILE A 572 -38.53 17.48 -22.25
C ILE A 572 -38.14 18.94 -22.01
N ASN A 573 -39.13 19.82 -21.88
CA ASN A 573 -38.91 21.22 -21.54
C ASN A 573 -40.06 21.80 -20.71
N THR A 574 -39.97 21.70 -19.39
CA THR A 574 -40.97 22.22 -18.43
C THR A 574 -41.00 23.76 -18.31
N ALA A 575 -40.24 24.47 -19.15
CA ALA A 575 -40.28 25.92 -19.23
C ALA A 575 -41.29 26.42 -20.27
N ASN A 576 -41.97 25.52 -20.99
CA ASN A 576 -43.02 25.92 -21.92
C ASN A 576 -44.21 26.45 -21.13
N VAL A 577 -44.73 27.60 -21.57
CA VAL A 577 -45.74 28.37 -20.81
C VAL A 577 -47.15 27.75 -20.88
N THR A 578 -47.32 26.77 -21.76
CA THR A 578 -48.58 26.10 -22.07
C THR A 578 -48.63 24.66 -21.59
N GLY A 579 -47.50 24.08 -21.18
CA GLY A 579 -47.45 22.75 -20.56
C GLY A 579 -47.64 22.81 -19.03
N GLU A 580 -47.90 21.65 -18.44
CA GLU A 580 -48.21 21.50 -17.00
C GLU A 580 -47.17 20.70 -16.21
N LEU A 581 -46.13 20.17 -16.85
CA LEU A 581 -45.06 19.44 -16.16
C LEU A 581 -44.17 20.41 -15.37
N ILE A 582 -43.70 19.98 -14.20
CA ILE A 582 -42.88 20.77 -13.27
C ILE A 582 -41.69 19.96 -12.72
N ASP A 583 -40.78 20.64 -12.01
CA ASP A 583 -39.78 19.98 -11.17
C ASP A 583 -40.48 19.11 -10.11
N GLY A 584 -40.22 17.80 -10.16
CA GLY A 584 -40.88 16.79 -9.34
C GLY A 584 -41.89 15.92 -10.07
N SER A 585 -42.39 16.32 -11.26
CA SER A 585 -43.35 15.51 -12.02
C SER A 585 -42.78 14.16 -12.43
N ILE A 586 -43.65 13.17 -12.62
CA ILE A 586 -43.27 11.82 -13.06
C ILE A 586 -43.98 11.50 -14.38
N ILE A 587 -43.22 11.16 -15.42
CA ILE A 587 -43.76 10.75 -16.71
C ILE A 587 -43.47 9.27 -17.01
N ARG A 588 -44.28 8.67 -17.87
CA ARG A 588 -44.11 7.30 -18.38
C ARG A 588 -44.63 7.19 -19.81
N ALA A 589 -43.92 6.45 -20.66
CA ALA A 589 -44.42 5.99 -21.95
C ALA A 589 -44.80 4.50 -21.88
N ILE A 590 -45.93 4.15 -22.47
CA ILE A 590 -46.46 2.78 -22.53
C ILE A 590 -46.65 2.42 -24.01
N LEU A 591 -46.16 1.26 -24.42
CA LEU A 591 -46.45 0.68 -25.72
C LEU A 591 -47.66 -0.24 -25.58
N ASP A 592 -48.68 0.01 -26.39
CA ASP A 592 -49.83 -0.88 -26.53
C ASP A 592 -49.40 -2.24 -27.12
N ASP A 593 -49.90 -3.33 -26.55
CA ASP A 593 -49.53 -4.67 -26.95
C ASP A 593 -50.26 -5.20 -28.20
N TYR A 594 -51.11 -4.40 -28.83
CA TYR A 594 -51.92 -4.72 -30.02
C TYR A 594 -52.98 -5.82 -29.80
N SER A 595 -53.18 -6.28 -28.57
CA SER A 595 -54.00 -7.47 -28.31
C SER A 595 -55.50 -7.20 -28.28
N ASP A 596 -55.90 -5.96 -28.04
CA ASP A 596 -57.27 -5.45 -28.09
C ASP A 596 -57.73 -5.16 -29.53
N ASP A 597 -56.81 -4.75 -30.40
CA ASP A 597 -56.97 -4.56 -31.84
C ASP A 597 -56.84 -5.85 -32.67
N ALA A 598 -56.59 -6.97 -31.99
CA ALA A 598 -56.42 -8.26 -32.63
C ALA A 598 -57.65 -8.65 -33.47
N GLY A 599 -57.44 -8.86 -34.76
CA GLY A 599 -58.51 -9.09 -35.72
C GLY A 599 -58.55 -8.05 -36.84
N ASP A 600 -57.97 -6.86 -36.63
CA ASP A 600 -57.90 -5.81 -37.63
C ASP A 600 -56.64 -5.91 -38.52
N VAL A 601 -56.84 -6.21 -39.81
CA VAL A 601 -55.76 -6.27 -40.81
C VAL A 601 -55.17 -4.90 -41.16
N THR A 602 -55.79 -3.81 -40.70
CA THR A 602 -55.28 -2.44 -40.82
C THR A 602 -54.33 -2.05 -39.69
N VAL A 603 -54.27 -2.83 -38.60
CA VAL A 603 -53.31 -2.67 -37.49
C VAL A 603 -52.16 -3.65 -37.67
N MET A 604 -52.44 -4.95 -37.78
CA MET A 604 -51.40 -5.97 -37.88
C MET A 604 -51.88 -7.22 -38.61
N LYS A 605 -51.03 -7.75 -39.50
CA LYS A 605 -51.34 -8.99 -40.23
C LYS A 605 -50.11 -9.82 -40.55
N TYR A 606 -50.33 -11.10 -40.84
CA TYR A 606 -49.27 -11.94 -41.41
C TYR A 606 -48.91 -11.46 -42.81
N SER A 607 -47.64 -11.17 -43.04
CA SER A 607 -47.13 -10.58 -44.28
C SER A 607 -47.49 -11.46 -45.49
N GLY A 608 -47.91 -10.82 -46.58
CA GLY A 608 -48.37 -11.51 -47.80
C GLY A 608 -49.76 -12.16 -47.69
N THR A 609 -50.46 -12.01 -46.57
CA THR A 609 -51.84 -12.50 -46.37
C THR A 609 -52.82 -11.34 -46.08
N ASN A 610 -54.12 -11.68 -45.99
CA ASN A 610 -55.16 -10.81 -45.43
C ASN A 610 -55.70 -11.40 -44.12
N THR A 611 -54.83 -12.05 -43.35
CA THR A 611 -55.16 -12.64 -42.04
C THR A 611 -54.49 -11.81 -40.96
N SER A 612 -55.29 -11.25 -40.06
CA SER A 612 -54.80 -10.51 -38.89
C SER A 612 -54.10 -11.43 -37.89
N VAL A 613 -53.20 -10.87 -37.09
CA VAL A 613 -52.58 -11.59 -35.97
C VAL A 613 -53.61 -11.69 -34.84
N ALA A 614 -53.80 -12.89 -34.27
CA ALA A 614 -54.79 -13.09 -33.22
C ALA A 614 -54.23 -12.70 -31.85
N ALA A 615 -55.09 -12.26 -30.92
CA ALA A 615 -54.66 -11.84 -29.57
C ALA A 615 -53.93 -12.96 -28.81
N ALA A 616 -54.32 -14.23 -29.05
CA ALA A 616 -53.68 -15.39 -28.44
C ALA A 616 -52.26 -15.66 -28.97
N ASP A 617 -51.91 -15.05 -30.11
CA ASP A 617 -50.61 -15.15 -30.74
C ASP A 617 -49.68 -13.99 -30.36
N ILE A 618 -50.11 -13.07 -29.49
CA ILE A 618 -49.28 -11.98 -28.95
C ILE A 618 -48.89 -12.30 -27.51
N VAL A 619 -47.62 -12.10 -27.17
CA VAL A 619 -47.06 -12.37 -25.83
C VAL A 619 -46.14 -11.22 -25.40
N PRO A 620 -46.31 -10.63 -24.21
CA PRO A 620 -47.45 -10.79 -23.30
C PRO A 620 -48.75 -10.31 -23.94
N ARG A 621 -49.88 -10.66 -23.30
CA ARG A 621 -51.21 -10.11 -23.61
C ARG A 621 -51.53 -8.97 -22.63
N ALA A 622 -50.59 -8.04 -22.54
CA ALA A 622 -50.62 -6.85 -21.70
C ALA A 622 -49.60 -5.83 -22.20
N ASP A 623 -49.90 -4.55 -22.00
CA ASP A 623 -49.06 -3.43 -22.44
C ASP A 623 -47.65 -3.45 -21.85
N ILE A 624 -46.72 -2.96 -22.66
CA ILE A 624 -45.33 -2.82 -22.26
C ILE A 624 -45.16 -1.47 -21.55
N ASN A 625 -45.25 -1.54 -20.24
CA ASN A 625 -45.13 -0.40 -19.34
C ASN A 625 -43.67 0.09 -19.25
N GLY A 626 -43.43 1.36 -19.62
CA GLY A 626 -42.18 2.06 -19.31
C GLY A 626 -41.98 2.31 -17.81
N PRO A 627 -40.76 2.68 -17.40
CA PRO A 627 -40.48 3.06 -16.02
C PRO A 627 -41.07 4.43 -15.65
N ASN A 628 -41.07 4.74 -14.35
CA ASN A 628 -41.30 6.11 -13.88
C ASN A 628 -40.04 6.95 -14.13
N ILE A 629 -40.21 8.05 -14.85
CA ILE A 629 -39.16 9.04 -15.10
C ILE A 629 -39.51 10.30 -14.29
N THR A 630 -38.74 10.58 -13.25
CA THR A 630 -38.93 11.80 -12.43
C THR A 630 -38.20 12.96 -13.08
N LEU A 631 -38.89 14.08 -13.29
CA LEU A 631 -38.28 15.32 -13.77
C LEU A 631 -37.67 16.06 -12.58
N SER A 632 -36.43 16.50 -12.70
CA SER A 632 -35.88 17.45 -11.74
C SER A 632 -34.87 18.41 -12.32
N ALA A 633 -34.77 19.61 -11.76
CA ALA A 633 -33.82 20.61 -12.21
C ALA A 633 -32.36 20.17 -11.92
N SER A 634 -31.50 20.27 -12.94
CA SER A 634 -30.05 20.13 -12.75
C SER A 634 -29.54 21.18 -11.76
N SER A 635 -28.85 20.76 -10.70
CA SER A 635 -28.30 21.67 -9.70
C SER A 635 -26.89 21.31 -9.26
N LEU A 636 -26.13 22.34 -8.89
CA LEU A 636 -24.80 22.26 -8.31
C LEU A 636 -24.83 22.86 -6.90
N THR A 637 -24.25 22.16 -5.93
CA THR A 637 -24.06 22.69 -4.58
C THR A 637 -22.59 22.62 -4.19
N LEU A 638 -22.08 23.67 -3.54
CA LEU A 638 -20.74 23.69 -2.98
C LEU A 638 -20.78 23.66 -1.46
N SER A 639 -19.83 22.97 -0.84
CA SER A 639 -19.64 22.98 0.61
C SER A 639 -18.17 22.88 0.99
N LEU A 640 -17.78 23.46 2.12
CA LEU A 640 -16.43 23.32 2.66
C LEU A 640 -16.14 21.86 3.02
N ALA A 641 -15.01 21.31 2.56
CA ALA A 641 -14.58 19.97 2.93
C ALA A 641 -13.94 19.98 4.32
N GLY A 642 -14.01 18.89 5.09
CA GLY A 642 -13.41 18.83 6.43
C GLY A 642 -11.86 18.81 6.45
N THR A 643 -11.23 18.62 5.30
CA THR A 643 -9.77 18.59 5.14
C THR A 643 -9.38 19.37 3.88
N PRO A 644 -8.30 20.17 3.92
CA PRO A 644 -7.40 20.43 5.05
C PRO A 644 -8.07 21.23 6.19
N SER A 645 -7.69 20.99 7.44
CA SER A 645 -7.99 21.93 8.55
C SER A 645 -6.97 23.06 8.57
N ASP A 646 -7.05 23.98 9.55
CA ASP A 646 -6.00 24.99 9.78
C ASP A 646 -4.60 24.39 9.80
N GLN A 647 -3.67 25.07 9.14
CA GLN A 647 -2.30 24.60 8.99
C GLN A 647 -1.30 25.71 9.26
N THR A 648 -0.18 25.36 9.89
CA THR A 648 1.04 26.17 9.84
C THR A 648 2.04 25.50 8.90
N LYS A 649 2.53 26.27 7.93
CA LYS A 649 3.57 25.86 6.98
C LYS A 649 4.68 26.89 6.98
N ILE A 650 5.86 26.46 6.54
CA ILE A 650 6.98 27.35 6.39
C ILE A 650 7.07 27.80 4.93
N ARG A 651 7.47 29.06 4.69
CA ARG A 651 7.79 29.57 3.35
C ARG A 651 8.66 28.58 2.55
N GLY A 652 8.45 28.54 1.24
CA GLY A 652 9.12 27.62 0.32
C GLY A 652 8.53 26.21 0.25
N THR A 653 7.66 25.80 1.20
CA THR A 653 6.98 24.50 1.16
C THR A 653 6.16 24.35 -0.12
N LYS A 654 6.25 23.18 -0.76
CA LYS A 654 5.57 22.82 -2.00
C LYS A 654 4.36 21.94 -1.74
N ASP A 655 3.44 21.91 -2.69
CA ASP A 655 2.27 21.02 -2.68
C ASP A 655 1.40 21.13 -1.42
N VAL A 656 1.20 22.34 -0.91
CA VAL A 656 0.36 22.61 0.25
C VAL A 656 -1.11 22.68 -0.17
N ASP A 657 -1.94 21.76 0.29
CA ASP A 657 -3.40 21.87 0.16
C ASP A 657 -3.91 22.92 1.15
N ALA A 658 -4.38 24.06 0.64
CA ALA A 658 -4.77 25.23 1.43
C ALA A 658 -6.25 25.23 1.83
N VAL A 659 -7.15 24.76 0.96
CA VAL A 659 -8.59 24.61 1.23
C VAL A 659 -9.18 23.50 0.37
N GLY A 660 -10.21 22.83 0.86
CA GLY A 660 -10.98 21.83 0.12
C GLY A 660 -12.44 22.26 -0.05
N ILE A 661 -12.98 22.19 -1.27
CA ILE A 661 -14.37 22.54 -1.59
C ILE A 661 -15.02 21.36 -2.31
N THR A 662 -16.13 20.86 -1.77
CA THR A 662 -16.90 19.76 -2.34
C THR A 662 -17.97 20.29 -3.27
N PHE A 663 -18.00 19.77 -4.49
CA PHE A 663 -18.97 20.06 -5.53
C PHE A 663 -19.88 18.83 -5.67
N ALA A 664 -21.19 19.01 -5.56
CA ALA A 664 -22.17 17.92 -5.71
C ALA A 664 -23.20 18.24 -6.78
N ALA A 665 -23.40 17.28 -7.70
CA ALA A 665 -24.42 17.34 -8.74
C ALA A 665 -25.69 16.61 -8.29
N SER A 666 -26.86 17.14 -8.65
CA SER A 666 -28.14 16.44 -8.44
C SER A 666 -28.25 15.15 -9.25
N GLN A 667 -29.28 14.35 -8.96
CA GLN A 667 -29.59 13.12 -9.69
C GLN A 667 -29.99 13.37 -11.16
N ALA A 668 -30.43 14.57 -11.50
CA ALA A 668 -30.99 14.91 -12.81
C ALA A 668 -29.99 14.87 -13.97
N SER A 669 -28.75 15.31 -13.76
CA SER A 669 -27.72 15.30 -14.81
C SER A 669 -26.31 15.34 -14.22
N ALA A 670 -25.36 14.79 -14.97
CA ALA A 670 -23.94 14.96 -14.69
C ALA A 670 -23.52 16.38 -15.09
N LEU A 671 -22.60 16.96 -14.32
CA LEU A 671 -22.16 18.34 -14.54
C LEU A 671 -20.70 18.39 -14.97
N LYS A 672 -20.45 19.09 -16.08
CA LYS A 672 -19.12 19.47 -16.55
C LYS A 672 -18.78 20.87 -16.06
N VAL A 673 -17.91 21.00 -15.07
CA VAL A 673 -17.41 22.30 -14.61
C VAL A 673 -16.43 22.85 -15.64
N THR A 674 -16.70 24.05 -16.16
CA THR A 674 -15.93 24.69 -17.24
C THR A 674 -15.12 25.88 -16.76
N THR A 675 -15.57 26.55 -15.69
CA THR A 675 -14.89 27.72 -15.11
C THR A 675 -14.98 27.66 -13.58
N ILE A 676 -13.86 27.96 -12.92
CA ILE A 676 -13.78 28.18 -11.47
C ILE A 676 -12.94 29.42 -11.23
N LYS A 677 -13.48 30.41 -10.53
CA LYS A 677 -12.77 31.57 -10.01
C LYS A 677 -12.62 31.43 -8.50
N ILE A 678 -11.38 31.45 -8.04
CA ILE A 678 -11.03 31.45 -6.62
C ILE A 678 -10.67 32.87 -6.18
N THR A 679 -10.99 33.20 -4.93
CA THR A 679 -10.57 34.43 -4.26
C THR A 679 -9.56 34.06 -3.18
N GLY A 680 -8.41 34.72 -3.18
CA GLY A 680 -7.40 34.60 -2.15
C GLY A 680 -7.48 35.76 -1.17
N TYR A 681 -7.31 35.46 0.12
CA TYR A 681 -7.34 36.41 1.21
C TYR A 681 -6.01 36.40 1.97
N ALA A 682 -5.57 37.55 2.47
CA ALA A 682 -4.34 37.71 3.25
C ALA A 682 -4.58 38.52 4.54
N ALA A 683 -3.85 38.19 5.61
CA ALA A 683 -3.79 38.95 6.86
C ALA A 683 -2.42 38.79 7.54
N ASP A 684 -1.90 39.84 8.20
CA ASP A 684 -0.72 39.74 9.10
C ASP A 684 -1.14 39.14 10.46
N THR A 685 -2.34 39.48 10.96
CA THR A 685 -2.78 39.06 12.31
C THR A 685 -4.16 38.39 12.34
N THR A 686 -5.26 39.12 12.11
CA THR A 686 -6.61 38.56 12.28
C THR A 686 -7.66 39.05 11.28
N THR A 687 -7.41 40.14 10.56
CA THR A 687 -8.38 40.71 9.60
C THR A 687 -7.97 40.34 8.18
N PHE A 688 -8.80 39.58 7.47
CA PHE A 688 -8.53 39.14 6.11
C PHE A 688 -9.07 40.12 5.07
N ASP A 689 -8.19 40.53 4.15
CA ASP A 689 -8.54 41.32 2.97
C ASP A 689 -8.25 40.54 1.68
N GLU A 690 -8.98 40.86 0.62
CA GLU A 690 -8.79 40.21 -0.69
C GLU A 690 -7.46 40.59 -1.34
N GLY A 691 -6.62 39.59 -1.60
CA GLY A 691 -5.36 39.68 -2.34
C GLY A 691 -4.21 40.33 -1.59
N VAL A 692 -4.45 41.49 -0.98
CA VAL A 692 -3.45 42.28 -0.22
C VAL A 692 -4.10 42.86 1.02
N GLU A 693 -3.44 42.69 2.17
CA GLU A 693 -3.80 43.28 3.45
C GLU A 693 -3.82 44.82 3.39
N ASP A 694 -4.82 45.46 4.02
CA ASP A 694 -4.87 46.91 4.24
C ASP A 694 -4.17 47.30 5.56
N GLY A 695 -3.30 48.31 5.57
CA GLY A 695 -2.73 48.85 6.84
C GLY A 695 -1.21 49.00 7.00
N GLY A 696 -0.39 48.80 5.96
CA GLY A 696 0.98 49.36 5.92
C GLY A 696 2.17 48.40 6.13
N ASN A 697 1.94 47.10 6.40
CA ASN A 697 2.98 46.06 6.31
C ASN A 697 2.94 45.28 4.97
N SER A 698 1.88 45.45 4.19
CA SER A 698 1.67 44.91 2.82
C SER A 698 1.99 43.42 2.65
N VAL A 699 1.24 42.56 3.37
CA VAL A 699 1.15 41.11 3.12
C VAL A 699 0.26 40.85 1.90
N SER A 700 0.69 40.01 0.95
CA SER A 700 -0.08 39.70 -0.28
C SER A 700 -0.07 38.22 -0.63
N VAL A 701 -1.21 37.70 -1.09
CA VAL A 701 -1.37 36.34 -1.60
C VAL A 701 -0.40 36.08 -2.76
N SER A 702 -0.29 36.98 -3.73
CA SER A 702 0.66 36.79 -4.85
C SER A 702 2.13 36.78 -4.44
N SER A 703 2.46 37.44 -3.33
CA SER A 703 3.82 37.44 -2.79
C SER A 703 4.12 36.13 -2.06
N ALA A 704 3.13 35.51 -1.42
CA ALA A 704 3.32 34.29 -0.65
C ALA A 704 3.12 33.01 -1.46
N MET A 705 2.40 33.08 -2.58
CA MET A 705 2.07 31.92 -3.42
C MET A 705 2.89 31.97 -4.70
N ALA A 706 3.86 31.07 -4.83
CA ALA A 706 4.63 30.88 -6.06
C ALA A 706 3.80 30.19 -7.15
N LYS A 707 2.85 29.34 -6.76
CA LYS A 707 1.97 28.60 -7.66
C LYS A 707 0.64 28.34 -6.96
N VAL A 708 -0.45 28.36 -7.72
CA VAL A 708 -1.79 27.95 -7.26
C VAL A 708 -2.40 27.05 -8.35
N GLN A 709 -2.94 25.91 -7.94
CA GLN A 709 -3.50 24.88 -8.81
C GLN A 709 -4.73 24.23 -8.17
N LEU A 710 -5.55 23.57 -8.98
CA LEU A 710 -6.73 22.83 -8.53
C LEU A 710 -6.51 21.33 -8.72
N TYR A 711 -6.76 20.53 -7.69
CA TYR A 711 -6.64 19.07 -7.71
C TYR A 711 -7.92 18.40 -7.23
N GLU A 712 -8.17 17.17 -7.68
CA GLU A 712 -9.27 16.35 -7.17
C GLU A 712 -8.81 15.53 -5.97
N SER A 713 -9.52 15.67 -4.85
CA SER A 713 -9.30 14.87 -3.64
C SER A 713 -9.69 13.40 -3.89
N GLY A 714 -8.94 12.47 -3.31
CA GLY A 714 -9.14 11.02 -3.48
C GLY A 714 -8.34 10.43 -4.64
N THR A 715 -8.41 11.01 -5.84
CA THR A 715 -7.63 10.56 -7.00
C THR A 715 -6.26 11.23 -7.12
N GLY A 716 -6.11 12.44 -6.59
CA GLY A 716 -4.90 13.26 -6.75
C GLY A 716 -4.72 13.80 -8.17
N ALA A 717 -5.75 13.71 -9.02
CA ALA A 717 -5.70 14.20 -10.40
C ALA A 717 -5.66 15.73 -10.46
N LEU A 718 -4.86 16.29 -11.36
CA LEU A 718 -4.85 17.72 -11.63
C LEU A 718 -6.13 18.11 -12.36
N ILE A 719 -6.92 19.01 -11.76
CA ILE A 719 -8.09 19.62 -12.39
C ILE A 719 -7.64 20.77 -13.29
N ALA A 720 -6.80 21.66 -12.75
CA ALA A 720 -6.34 22.85 -13.45
C ALA A 720 -4.97 23.31 -12.94
N GLY A 721 -3.99 23.43 -13.82
CA GLY A 721 -2.73 24.10 -13.56
C GLY A 721 -2.65 25.50 -14.16
N SER A 722 -1.43 26.02 -14.28
CA SER A 722 -1.16 27.33 -14.86
C SER A 722 -1.63 27.47 -16.31
N GLU A 723 -1.72 26.35 -17.05
CA GLU A 723 -2.18 26.29 -18.44
C GLU A 723 -3.69 26.57 -18.61
N LYS A 724 -4.45 26.52 -17.52
CA LYS A 724 -5.90 26.82 -17.50
C LYS A 724 -6.23 28.16 -16.85
N VAL A 725 -5.23 28.90 -16.36
CA VAL A 725 -5.44 30.23 -15.78
C VAL A 725 -5.75 31.23 -16.88
N THR A 726 -6.97 31.79 -16.86
CA THR A 726 -7.42 32.82 -17.81
C THR A 726 -7.29 34.24 -17.23
N ASN A 727 -7.27 34.37 -15.91
CA ASN A 727 -6.98 35.62 -15.21
C ASN A 727 -6.26 35.36 -13.88
N ASN A 728 -5.28 36.20 -13.52
CA ASN A 728 -4.61 36.18 -12.22
C ASN A 728 -4.46 37.60 -11.69
N SER A 729 -5.22 37.91 -10.65
CA SER A 729 -5.25 39.19 -9.94
C SER A 729 -5.01 39.02 -8.43
N LEU A 730 -4.42 37.89 -7.98
CA LEU A 730 -4.19 37.59 -6.57
C LEU A 730 -3.35 38.64 -5.82
N GLY A 731 -2.61 39.49 -6.53
CA GLY A 731 -1.83 40.60 -5.96
C GLY A 731 -2.55 41.94 -5.90
N THR A 732 -3.84 41.99 -6.21
CA THR A 732 -4.60 43.25 -6.30
C THR A 732 -5.51 43.41 -5.08
N SER A 733 -5.32 44.51 -4.34
CA SER A 733 -6.15 44.84 -3.18
C SER A 733 -7.62 44.95 -3.57
N GLY A 734 -8.50 44.32 -2.78
CA GLY A 734 -9.96 44.35 -2.95
C GLY A 734 -10.50 43.56 -4.15
N THR A 735 -9.65 42.78 -4.84
CA THR A 735 -10.05 41.97 -6.01
C THR A 735 -9.27 40.65 -6.15
N GLY A 736 -8.49 40.26 -5.15
CA GLY A 736 -7.50 39.17 -5.15
C GLY A 736 -8.00 37.82 -5.67
N THR A 737 -8.12 37.66 -6.98
CA THR A 737 -8.80 36.51 -7.62
C THR A 737 -7.91 35.80 -8.62
N MET A 738 -8.20 34.52 -8.88
CA MET A 738 -7.62 33.75 -9.96
C MET A 738 -8.72 32.95 -10.65
N THR A 739 -8.84 33.08 -11.97
CA THR A 739 -9.84 32.36 -12.77
C THR A 739 -9.18 31.26 -13.57
N PHE A 740 -9.71 30.05 -13.42
CA PHE A 740 -9.41 28.89 -14.24
C PHE A 740 -10.56 28.66 -15.22
N GLY A 741 -10.27 28.60 -16.51
CA GLY A 741 -11.26 28.39 -17.57
C GLY A 741 -10.89 27.22 -18.48
N ASN A 742 -11.79 26.87 -19.41
CA ASN A 742 -11.66 25.72 -20.30
C ASN A 742 -11.40 24.42 -19.52
N LEU A 743 -12.07 24.28 -18.38
CA LEU A 743 -12.04 23.09 -17.55
C LEU A 743 -12.90 21.98 -18.19
N ASP A 744 -12.49 20.74 -17.95
CA ASP A 744 -13.19 19.53 -18.38
C ASP A 744 -13.40 18.60 -17.18
N TRP A 745 -13.85 19.20 -16.06
CA TRP A 745 -13.98 18.50 -14.79
C TRP A 745 -15.40 18.01 -14.59
N ASN A 746 -15.60 16.70 -14.75
CA ASN A 746 -16.92 16.08 -14.72
C ASN A 746 -17.26 15.55 -13.32
N ILE A 747 -18.46 15.89 -12.86
CA ILE A 747 -19.10 15.41 -11.64
C ILE A 747 -20.30 14.56 -12.08
N PRO A 748 -20.25 13.23 -11.90
CA PRO A 748 -21.37 12.36 -12.25
C PRO A 748 -22.67 12.74 -11.53
N ALA A 749 -23.82 12.51 -12.18
CA ALA A 749 -25.14 12.76 -11.61
C ALA A 749 -25.28 12.04 -10.25
N GLY A 750 -25.84 12.72 -9.25
CA GLY A 750 -26.06 12.13 -7.93
C GLY A 750 -24.83 11.97 -7.05
N THR A 751 -23.67 12.44 -7.50
CA THR A 751 -22.40 12.26 -6.80
C THR A 751 -21.76 13.59 -6.44
N SER A 752 -20.72 13.52 -5.61
CA SER A 752 -19.90 14.66 -5.22
C SER A 752 -18.42 14.40 -5.46
N LYS A 753 -17.68 15.44 -5.80
CA LYS A 753 -16.22 15.44 -5.86
C LYS A 753 -15.66 16.61 -5.07
N THR A 754 -14.52 16.43 -4.43
CA THR A 754 -13.86 17.50 -3.67
C THR A 754 -12.68 18.04 -4.46
N MET A 755 -12.66 19.35 -4.69
CA MET A 755 -11.55 20.10 -5.25
C MET A 755 -10.66 20.62 -4.12
N LEU A 756 -9.35 20.50 -4.28
CA LEU A 756 -8.33 21.07 -3.41
C LEU A 756 -7.67 22.26 -4.11
N VAL A 757 -7.55 23.39 -3.43
CA VAL A 757 -6.66 24.47 -3.86
C VAL A 757 -5.27 24.15 -3.33
N ARG A 758 -4.39 23.70 -4.21
CA ARG A 758 -3.00 23.38 -3.90
C ARG A 758 -2.08 24.53 -4.26
N VAL A 759 -1.23 24.91 -3.33
CA VAL A 759 -0.29 26.03 -3.49
C VAL A 759 1.15 25.60 -3.28
N ASP A 760 2.04 26.23 -4.03
CA ASP A 760 3.45 26.26 -3.69
C ASP A 760 3.73 27.58 -2.99
N LEU A 761 4.27 27.52 -1.78
CA LEU A 761 4.69 28.72 -1.07
C LEU A 761 5.95 29.29 -1.73
N SER A 762 5.98 30.61 -1.86
CA SER A 762 7.17 31.37 -2.24
C SER A 762 8.18 31.34 -1.09
N ASN A 763 9.44 31.65 -1.39
CA ASN A 763 10.47 31.80 -0.34
C ASN A 763 10.58 33.24 0.18
N ASN A 764 9.57 34.08 -0.08
CA ASN A 764 9.55 35.44 0.43
C ASN A 764 9.43 35.45 1.95
N GLN A 765 9.97 36.49 2.57
CA GLN A 765 9.93 36.62 4.03
C GLN A 765 8.50 36.91 4.49
N ALA A 766 8.00 36.09 5.41
CA ALA A 766 6.74 36.33 6.10
C ALA A 766 6.92 37.39 7.20
N SER A 767 5.85 38.03 7.63
CA SER A 767 5.93 39.01 8.73
C SER A 767 6.17 38.33 10.09
N GLY A 768 6.91 39.02 10.96
CA GLY A 768 7.11 38.64 12.36
C GLY A 768 7.56 37.19 12.62
N THR A 769 7.29 36.72 13.84
CA THR A 769 7.49 35.32 14.27
C THR A 769 6.18 34.52 14.27
N ALA A 770 5.03 35.19 14.27
CA ALA A 770 3.71 34.56 14.21
C ALA A 770 3.41 34.01 12.80
N GLY A 771 3.98 34.63 11.75
CA GLY A 771 3.72 34.31 10.36
C GLY A 771 2.49 35.04 9.81
N ASP A 772 2.36 35.01 8.49
CA ASP A 772 1.24 35.61 7.76
C ASP A 772 0.12 34.59 7.56
N LEU A 773 -1.13 35.04 7.47
CA LEU A 773 -2.30 34.19 7.28
C LEU A 773 -2.85 34.33 5.85
N TYR A 774 -3.21 33.20 5.26
CA TYR A 774 -3.84 33.14 3.94
C TYR A 774 -5.04 32.20 3.94
N ALA A 775 -6.03 32.52 3.12
CA ALA A 775 -7.17 31.65 2.88
C ALA A 775 -7.60 31.73 1.42
N PHE A 776 -8.32 30.72 0.95
CA PHE A 776 -8.94 30.70 -0.37
C PHE A 776 -10.42 30.36 -0.25
N ASP A 777 -11.22 30.89 -1.17
CA ASP A 777 -12.66 30.66 -1.23
C ASP A 777 -13.21 30.77 -2.65
N ILE A 778 -14.47 30.40 -2.84
CA ILE A 778 -15.30 30.74 -3.99
C ILE A 778 -16.32 31.77 -3.48
N ALA A 779 -16.07 33.05 -3.77
CA ALA A 779 -16.76 34.16 -3.09
C ALA A 779 -18.23 34.33 -3.51
N ALA A 780 -18.57 34.00 -4.76
CA ALA A 780 -19.93 34.12 -5.28
C ALA A 780 -20.35 32.91 -6.12
N THR A 781 -21.66 32.66 -6.25
CA THR A 781 -22.18 31.57 -7.09
C THR A 781 -21.78 31.70 -8.56
N GLY A 782 -21.71 32.92 -9.08
CA GLY A 782 -21.26 33.19 -10.46
C GLY A 782 -19.76 32.95 -10.69
N ASP A 783 -19.00 32.58 -9.66
CA ASP A 783 -17.57 32.28 -9.77
C ASP A 783 -17.34 30.86 -10.29
N VAL A 784 -18.38 30.04 -10.33
CA VAL A 784 -18.35 28.70 -10.92
C VAL A 784 -19.37 28.64 -12.05
N THR A 785 -18.99 28.02 -13.15
CA THR A 785 -19.88 27.71 -14.26
C THR A 785 -19.75 26.24 -14.58
N ALA A 786 -20.85 25.50 -14.51
CA ALA A 786 -20.95 24.13 -15.00
C ALA A 786 -21.97 24.02 -16.12
N LEU A 787 -21.85 22.97 -16.92
CA LEU A 787 -22.78 22.61 -17.98
C LEU A 787 -23.37 21.24 -17.66
N ASP A 788 -24.66 21.07 -17.84
CA ASP A 788 -25.27 19.73 -17.81
C ASP A 788 -25.04 18.96 -19.12
N SER A 789 -25.60 17.76 -19.23
CA SER A 789 -25.54 16.90 -20.43
C SER A 789 -25.96 17.58 -21.72
N ASP A 790 -26.88 18.53 -21.63
CA ASP A 790 -27.52 19.23 -22.74
C ASP A 790 -26.88 20.61 -22.99
N SER A 791 -25.74 20.89 -22.34
CA SER A 791 -25.00 22.15 -22.41
C SER A 791 -25.72 23.37 -21.83
N ASN A 792 -26.74 23.18 -20.99
CA ASN A 792 -27.35 24.26 -20.23
C ASN A 792 -26.42 24.68 -19.09
N THR A 793 -26.41 25.98 -18.80
CA THR A 793 -25.57 26.51 -17.71
C THR A 793 -26.20 26.23 -16.35
N VAL A 794 -25.46 25.54 -15.48
CA VAL A 794 -25.81 25.25 -14.09
C VAL A 794 -24.79 25.92 -13.17
N ASN A 795 -25.24 26.97 -12.47
CA ASN A 795 -24.43 27.64 -11.45
C ASN A 795 -24.78 27.11 -10.06
N PRO A 796 -23.86 27.18 -9.09
CA PRO A 796 -24.16 26.81 -7.71
C PRO A 796 -25.34 27.59 -7.10
N GLY A 797 -26.09 26.94 -6.22
CA GLY A 797 -27.15 27.58 -5.43
C GLY A 797 -26.61 28.62 -4.42
N ALA A 798 -27.45 29.55 -3.97
CA ALA A 798 -27.06 30.70 -3.13
C ALA A 798 -26.31 30.36 -1.83
N ALA A 799 -26.61 29.21 -1.22
CA ALA A 799 -25.90 28.71 -0.02
C ALA A 799 -24.44 28.31 -0.28
N SER A 800 -24.03 28.26 -1.56
CA SER A 800 -22.69 27.87 -2.02
C SER A 800 -21.73 29.05 -2.18
N ALA A 801 -22.16 30.28 -1.87
CA ALA A 801 -21.30 31.46 -1.92
C ALA A 801 -20.48 31.59 -0.62
N GLY A 802 -19.18 31.81 -0.74
CA GLY A 802 -18.30 32.01 0.40
C GLY A 802 -18.21 30.79 1.32
N VAL A 803 -18.02 29.60 0.74
CA VAL A 803 -18.07 28.33 1.49
C VAL A 803 -17.01 28.24 2.59
N ASN A 804 -15.87 28.91 2.45
CA ASN A 804 -14.86 29.00 3.49
C ASN A 804 -15.07 30.22 4.42
N GLY A 805 -16.04 31.10 4.17
CA GLY A 805 -16.36 32.24 5.04
C GLY A 805 -15.76 33.58 4.59
N THR A 806 -15.18 33.68 3.40
CA THR A 806 -14.64 34.92 2.80
C THR A 806 -13.62 35.64 3.72
N THR A 807 -13.93 36.83 4.23
CA THR A 807 -13.09 37.63 5.13
C THR A 807 -13.10 37.14 6.59
N SER A 808 -13.87 36.09 6.90
CA SER A 808 -13.82 35.36 8.18
C SER A 808 -13.63 33.87 7.91
N PRO A 809 -12.47 33.46 7.36
CA PRO A 809 -12.25 32.11 6.89
C PRO A 809 -12.26 31.07 8.01
N THR A 810 -12.81 29.88 7.74
CA THR A 810 -12.80 28.73 8.66
C THR A 810 -11.54 27.90 8.55
N GLN A 811 -10.98 27.77 7.33
CA GLN A 811 -9.71 27.11 7.05
C GLN A 811 -8.66 28.14 6.68
N VAL A 812 -7.61 28.21 7.48
CA VAL A 812 -6.52 29.18 7.36
C VAL A 812 -5.17 28.49 7.20
N LEU A 813 -4.38 28.99 6.26
CA LEU A 813 -2.98 28.65 6.06
C LEU A 813 -2.09 29.74 6.67
N THR A 814 -1.43 29.43 7.78
CA THR A 814 -0.39 30.27 8.39
C THR A 814 0.97 29.96 7.75
N VAL A 815 1.68 30.98 7.27
CA VAL A 815 3.01 30.86 6.66
C VAL A 815 4.05 31.56 7.54
N LYS A 816 4.99 30.78 8.10
CA LYS A 816 6.09 31.30 8.93
C LYS A 816 7.42 31.32 8.17
N ASN A 817 8.39 32.06 8.72
CA ASN A 817 9.74 32.18 8.16
C ASN A 817 10.60 30.92 8.33
N SER A 818 10.49 30.25 9.47
CA SER A 818 11.22 29.04 9.83
C SER A 818 10.49 28.29 10.93
N GLY A 819 10.81 27.01 11.10
CA GLY A 819 10.45 26.27 12.30
C GLY A 819 11.37 26.63 13.47
N SER A 820 11.22 25.88 14.56
CA SER A 820 12.03 26.06 15.77
C SER A 820 12.67 24.74 16.21
N MET A 821 13.69 24.84 17.06
CA MET A 821 14.42 23.69 17.60
C MET A 821 14.64 23.83 19.10
N THR A 822 14.73 22.69 19.79
CA THR A 822 15.06 22.61 21.22
C THR A 822 16.11 21.52 21.46
N LEU A 823 17.05 21.78 22.36
CA LEU A 823 18.10 20.85 22.77
C LEU A 823 17.87 20.41 24.23
N ALA A 824 18.03 19.12 24.51
CA ALA A 824 17.89 18.57 25.86
C ALA A 824 18.77 17.34 26.07
N THR A 825 19.05 16.97 27.33
CA THR A 825 19.60 15.65 27.65
C THR A 825 18.55 14.58 27.42
N SER A 826 18.94 13.44 26.85
CA SER A 826 18.02 12.31 26.69
C SER A 826 17.77 11.65 28.04
N ALA A 827 16.54 11.17 28.29
CA ALA A 827 16.17 10.51 29.55
C ALA A 827 16.96 9.21 29.81
N ASP A 828 17.46 8.57 28.75
CA ASP A 828 18.31 7.38 28.79
C ASP A 828 19.79 7.69 28.58
N SER A 829 20.20 8.95 28.78
CA SER A 829 21.62 9.32 28.76
C SER A 829 22.42 8.50 29.79
N PRO A 830 23.65 8.07 29.46
CA PRO A 830 24.54 7.43 30.39
C PRO A 830 24.63 8.20 31.71
N VAL A 831 24.44 7.44 32.77
CA VAL A 831 24.46 7.90 34.15
C VAL A 831 25.90 7.80 34.69
N LYS A 832 26.19 8.42 35.84
CA LYS A 832 27.53 8.42 36.46
C LYS A 832 28.17 7.02 36.47
N GLY A 833 29.33 6.81 35.84
CA GLY A 833 29.89 5.47 35.63
C GLY A 833 31.42 5.45 35.50
N ALA A 834 32.00 4.25 35.46
CA ALA A 834 33.43 4.04 35.30
C ALA A 834 33.81 3.74 33.84
N VAL A 835 34.89 4.37 33.38
CA VAL A 835 35.56 4.09 32.10
C VAL A 835 37.03 3.80 32.34
N TYR A 836 37.68 3.06 31.44
CA TYR A 836 39.08 2.70 31.59
C TYR A 836 39.97 3.14 30.42
N TRP A 837 41.27 3.28 30.67
CA TRP A 837 42.25 3.62 29.64
C TRP A 837 42.27 2.62 28.49
N GLY A 838 42.27 3.12 27.26
CA GLY A 838 42.19 2.29 26.05
C GLY A 838 40.84 1.63 25.81
N GLN A 839 39.80 1.94 26.61
CA GLN A 839 38.43 1.50 26.32
C GLN A 839 37.97 2.08 24.99
N THR A 840 37.38 1.24 24.14
CA THR A 840 36.80 1.65 22.87
C THR A 840 35.30 1.80 23.02
N ASN A 841 34.72 2.79 22.35
CA ASN A 841 33.28 3.02 22.30
C ASN A 841 32.60 3.11 23.69
N ALA A 842 33.26 3.77 24.64
CA ALA A 842 32.74 4.00 25.99
C ALA A 842 31.53 4.95 25.92
N PRO A 843 30.35 4.60 26.49
CA PRO A 843 29.18 5.47 26.48
C PRO A 843 29.37 6.65 27.45
N ILE A 844 29.23 7.89 26.97
CA ILE A 844 29.49 9.09 27.77
C ILE A 844 28.23 9.91 28.01
N SER A 845 27.50 10.28 26.94
CA SER A 845 26.30 11.10 27.04
C SER A 845 25.34 10.84 25.88
N LYS A 846 24.07 11.27 26.03
CA LYS A 846 23.06 11.19 24.97
C LYS A 846 22.15 12.42 25.03
N PHE A 847 21.92 13.04 23.88
CA PHE A 847 21.12 14.26 23.74
C PHE A 847 19.89 14.02 22.87
N ARG A 848 18.81 14.74 23.14
CA ARG A 848 17.62 14.80 22.31
C ARG A 848 17.48 16.18 21.71
N ILE A 849 17.28 16.21 20.40
CA ILE A 849 17.06 17.43 19.63
C ILE A 849 15.67 17.32 19.01
N SER A 850 14.80 18.30 19.23
CA SER A 850 13.43 18.30 18.70
C SER A 850 13.20 19.50 17.81
N ALA A 851 12.39 19.33 16.75
CA ALA A 851 12.00 20.39 15.83
C ALA A 851 10.47 20.56 15.79
N THR A 852 10.01 21.77 15.49
CA THR A 852 8.59 22.11 15.32
C THR A 852 8.40 22.89 14.02
N ASP A 853 7.28 22.66 13.33
CA ASP A 853 6.83 23.27 12.07
C ASP A 853 7.67 22.92 10.82
N GLU A 854 8.95 22.54 10.94
CA GLU A 854 9.76 22.00 9.82
C GLU A 854 10.84 21.01 10.28
N GLY A 855 11.26 20.13 9.36
CA GLY A 855 12.41 19.26 9.56
C GLY A 855 13.73 20.02 9.43
N GLN A 856 14.77 19.58 10.13
CA GLN A 856 16.03 20.32 10.27
C GLN A 856 17.22 19.41 10.01
N TYR A 857 18.14 19.85 9.15
CA TYR A 857 19.44 19.22 8.99
C TYR A 857 20.48 19.88 9.87
N ILE A 858 21.24 19.10 10.61
CA ILE A 858 22.35 19.61 11.42
C ILE A 858 23.61 19.61 10.57
N GLU A 859 24.24 20.77 10.40
CA GLU A 859 25.49 20.95 9.66
C GLU A 859 26.69 21.12 10.58
N LYS A 860 26.47 21.58 11.82
CA LYS A 860 27.51 21.67 12.85
C LYS A 860 26.98 21.29 14.22
N LEU A 861 27.77 20.51 14.96
CA LEU A 861 27.47 20.06 16.31
C LEU A 861 28.76 19.96 17.14
N THR A 862 28.79 20.62 18.30
CA THR A 862 29.97 20.64 19.17
C THR A 862 29.73 19.88 20.46
N ILE A 863 30.68 18.99 20.78
CA ILE A 863 30.72 18.27 22.05
C ILE A 863 31.95 18.74 22.83
N ALA A 864 31.79 19.10 24.10
CA ALA A 864 32.92 19.53 24.93
C ALA A 864 32.73 19.19 26.41
N ALA A 865 33.82 19.18 27.16
CA ALA A 865 33.77 19.18 28.61
C ALA A 865 33.39 20.58 29.13
N SER A 866 32.58 20.64 30.18
CA SER A 866 31.89 21.87 30.60
C SER A 866 32.72 22.72 31.56
N THR A 867 33.31 22.11 32.58
CA THR A 867 34.07 22.84 33.62
C THR A 867 35.58 22.81 33.38
N ALA A 868 36.31 23.74 34.01
CA ALA A 868 37.77 23.82 33.86
C ALA A 868 38.49 22.55 34.37
N ALA A 869 37.93 21.89 35.39
CA ALA A 869 38.46 20.63 35.92
C ALA A 869 38.26 19.48 34.92
N GLU A 870 37.02 19.30 34.43
CA GLU A 870 36.68 18.27 33.44
C GLU A 870 37.46 18.46 32.14
N LYS A 871 37.72 19.71 31.71
CA LYS A 871 38.50 19.99 30.50
C LYS A 871 39.92 19.46 30.60
N ALA A 872 40.59 19.62 31.73
CA ALA A 872 41.93 19.09 31.91
C ALA A 872 41.94 17.55 31.85
N ASP A 873 40.98 16.93 32.53
CA ASP A 873 40.86 15.48 32.62
C ASP A 873 40.45 14.84 31.30
N ALA A 874 39.46 15.41 30.61
CA ALA A 874 39.00 14.95 29.30
C ALA A 874 40.10 15.13 28.23
N ALA A 875 40.81 16.26 28.21
CA ALA A 875 41.93 16.46 27.29
C ALA A 875 43.05 15.43 27.52
N ALA A 876 43.32 15.06 28.77
CA ALA A 876 44.32 14.07 29.10
C ALA A 876 43.89 12.62 28.78
N ASN A 877 42.60 12.31 28.82
CA ASN A 877 42.12 10.91 28.82
C ASN A 877 41.24 10.51 27.63
N VAL A 878 40.61 11.43 26.91
CA VAL A 878 39.78 11.12 25.74
C VAL A 878 40.63 11.22 24.47
N LYS A 879 40.57 10.19 23.61
CA LYS A 879 41.29 10.12 22.33
C LYS A 879 40.43 10.62 21.18
N GLU A 880 39.24 10.04 21.06
CA GLU A 880 38.27 10.35 20.01
C GLU A 880 36.87 10.34 20.60
N VAL A 881 35.99 11.17 20.03
CA VAL A 881 34.55 11.15 20.30
C VAL A 881 33.85 10.54 19.09
N ILE A 882 32.85 9.71 19.37
CA ILE A 882 32.04 8.98 18.42
C ILE A 882 30.61 9.44 18.58
N LEU A 883 30.04 10.04 17.53
CA LEU A 883 28.62 10.36 17.45
C LEU A 883 27.86 9.27 16.71
N SER A 884 26.71 8.85 17.26
CA SER A 884 25.74 8.00 16.57
C SER A 884 24.37 8.67 16.53
N TYR A 885 23.79 8.79 15.33
CA TYR A 885 22.52 9.51 15.07
C TYR A 885 21.82 8.95 13.83
N LYS A 886 20.59 9.39 13.54
CA LYS A 886 19.86 9.05 12.31
C LYS A 886 19.95 10.17 11.27
N ASN A 887 20.13 9.79 10.01
CA ASN A 887 19.98 10.70 8.87
C ASN A 887 18.51 10.76 8.39
N LYS A 888 18.23 11.53 7.34
CA LYS A 888 16.86 11.69 6.81
C LYS A 888 16.22 10.39 6.31
N ALA A 889 17.03 9.45 5.81
CA ALA A 889 16.55 8.12 5.40
C ALA A 889 16.22 7.19 6.58
N GLY A 890 16.46 7.63 7.82
CA GLY A 890 16.28 6.83 9.03
C GLY A 890 17.44 5.89 9.37
N SER A 891 18.50 5.88 8.56
CA SER A 891 19.69 5.06 8.77
C SER A 891 20.52 5.59 9.94
N THR A 892 21.01 4.67 10.78
CA THR A 892 21.94 5.03 11.87
C THR A 892 23.34 5.22 11.31
N ILE A 893 23.91 6.41 11.53
CA ILE A 893 25.23 6.82 11.08
C ILE A 893 26.13 7.01 12.30
N THR A 894 27.38 6.56 12.18
CA THR A 894 28.42 6.77 13.19
C THR A 894 29.55 7.62 12.62
N ARG A 895 29.96 8.67 13.34
CA ARG A 895 31.11 9.51 12.98
C ARG A 895 32.07 9.63 14.16
N THR A 896 33.35 9.44 13.87
CA THR A 896 34.43 9.55 14.86
C THR A 896 35.29 10.77 14.55
N GLN A 897 35.68 11.51 15.59
CA GLN A 897 36.64 12.61 15.46
C GLN A 897 37.59 12.65 16.65
N SER A 898 38.86 12.98 16.40
CA SER A 898 39.87 13.17 17.43
C SER A 898 39.49 14.29 18.40
N PHE A 899 39.69 14.04 19.69
CA PHE A 899 39.43 14.99 20.75
C PHE A 899 40.69 15.84 20.99
N GLY A 900 40.58 17.14 20.72
CA GLY A 900 41.72 18.05 20.77
C GLY A 900 42.12 18.46 22.19
N GLN A 901 43.28 19.11 22.32
CA GLN A 901 43.80 19.64 23.60
C GLN A 901 42.88 20.69 24.26
N GLY A 902 41.91 21.24 23.52
CA GLY A 902 40.88 22.15 24.05
C GLY A 902 39.72 21.46 24.78
N ALA A 903 39.74 20.12 24.89
CA ALA A 903 38.67 19.30 25.46
C ALA A 903 37.29 19.54 24.80
N SER A 904 37.32 19.70 23.48
CA SER A 904 36.17 19.95 22.64
C SER A 904 36.39 19.37 21.26
N VAL A 905 35.31 19.01 20.59
CA VAL A 905 35.30 18.43 19.25
C VAL A 905 34.11 18.97 18.49
N ASN A 906 34.29 19.33 17.21
CA ASN A 906 33.25 19.93 16.40
C ASN A 906 33.01 19.12 15.15
N PHE A 907 31.83 18.50 15.06
CA PHE A 907 31.43 17.72 13.90
C PHE A 907 30.80 18.63 12.86
N ASN A 908 31.40 18.62 11.66
CA ASN A 908 30.93 19.39 10.52
C ASN A 908 30.49 18.46 9.39
N TRP A 909 29.37 18.82 8.77
CA TRP A 909 28.84 18.19 7.56
C TRP A 909 28.70 19.24 6.48
N GLU A 910 29.01 18.86 5.23
CA GLU A 910 28.73 19.71 4.09
C GLU A 910 27.21 19.79 3.88
N SER A 911 26.73 20.91 3.34
CA SER A 911 25.29 21.13 3.13
C SER A 911 24.65 20.13 2.15
N THR A 912 25.47 19.45 1.34
CA THR A 912 25.06 18.41 0.39
C THR A 912 25.25 16.97 0.93
N ASP A 913 25.76 16.79 2.15
CA ASP A 913 25.97 15.47 2.74
C ASP A 913 24.63 14.83 3.16
N ALA A 914 24.21 13.79 2.43
CA ALA A 914 22.98 13.04 2.72
C ALA A 914 23.01 12.30 4.07
N ASN A 915 24.21 12.11 4.67
CA ASN A 915 24.40 11.45 5.95
C ASN A 915 24.46 12.41 7.13
N ARG A 916 24.16 13.70 6.95
CA ARG A 916 24.07 14.64 8.06
C ARG A 916 22.89 14.30 9.00
N PRO A 917 22.99 14.61 10.30
CA PRO A 917 21.90 14.35 11.24
C PRO A 917 20.62 15.08 10.82
N TYR A 918 19.48 14.40 10.90
CA TYR A 918 18.19 14.96 10.53
C TYR A 918 17.19 14.84 11.68
N VAL A 919 16.59 15.97 12.03
CA VAL A 919 15.49 16.05 12.98
C VAL A 919 14.20 16.16 12.16
N PRO A 920 13.28 15.19 12.23
CA PRO A 920 12.04 15.25 11.47
C PRO A 920 11.15 16.41 11.94
N GLN A 921 10.32 16.93 11.04
CA GLN A 921 9.28 17.89 11.38
C GLN A 921 8.41 17.35 12.51
N ASP A 922 8.12 18.20 13.51
CA ASP A 922 7.29 17.88 14.68
C ASP A 922 7.71 16.59 15.40
N GLY A 923 9.02 16.33 15.41
CA GLY A 923 9.61 15.14 16.01
C GLY A 923 10.99 15.39 16.60
N SER A 924 11.68 14.31 16.96
CA SER A 924 12.96 14.38 17.66
C SER A 924 13.99 13.39 17.15
N LEU A 925 15.27 13.77 17.28
CA LEU A 925 16.45 12.95 17.04
C LEU A 925 17.21 12.76 18.35
N ASP A 926 17.56 11.52 18.64
CA ASP A 926 18.52 11.20 19.70
C ASP A 926 19.94 11.10 19.11
N ILE A 927 20.89 11.80 19.72
CA ILE A 927 22.32 11.76 19.40
C ILE A 927 23.06 11.10 20.56
N THR A 928 23.73 9.99 20.29
CA THR A 928 24.56 9.28 21.27
C THR A 928 26.01 9.69 21.12
N VAL A 929 26.66 9.97 22.25
CA VAL A 929 28.06 10.39 22.36
C VAL A 929 28.84 9.32 23.12
N ASN A 930 29.72 8.65 22.39
CA ASN A 930 30.66 7.69 22.93
C ASN A 930 32.10 8.21 22.78
N ALA A 931 33.05 7.60 23.48
CA ALA A 931 34.46 7.96 23.40
C ALA A 931 35.37 6.74 23.25
N ASN A 932 36.44 6.90 22.48
CA ASN A 932 37.63 6.06 22.61
C ASN A 932 38.57 6.73 23.63
N MET A 933 38.97 5.98 24.65
CA MET A 933 39.85 6.46 25.71
C MET A 933 41.32 6.30 25.30
N LYS A 934 42.18 7.24 25.71
CA LYS A 934 43.62 7.16 25.51
C LYS A 934 44.20 5.98 26.30
N THR A 935 45.23 5.35 25.75
CA THR A 935 46.10 4.42 26.48
C THR A 935 47.17 5.18 27.27
N LYS A 936 47.85 4.48 28.20
CA LYS A 936 48.99 5.04 28.93
C LYS A 936 50.10 5.54 28.00
N THR A 937 50.40 4.80 26.93
CA THR A 937 51.42 5.18 25.93
C THR A 937 51.02 6.44 25.15
N GLU A 938 49.72 6.69 24.99
CA GLU A 938 49.17 7.90 24.37
C GLU A 938 49.04 9.07 25.36
N GLY A 939 49.57 8.92 26.57
CA GLY A 939 49.63 9.99 27.58
C GLY A 939 48.39 10.09 28.48
N ALA A 940 47.56 9.05 28.57
CA ALA A 940 46.53 8.99 29.60
C ALA A 940 47.18 9.07 30.98
N THR A 941 46.71 9.99 31.82
CA THR A 941 47.28 10.24 33.15
C THR A 941 46.21 10.20 34.22
N GLN A 942 46.65 9.72 35.38
CA GLN A 942 46.06 9.91 36.69
C GLN A 942 47.10 10.75 37.45
N ILE A 943 46.74 11.88 38.05
CA ILE A 943 47.74 12.82 38.58
C ILE A 943 48.49 12.17 39.75
N ALA A 944 49.80 11.97 39.57
CA ALA A 944 50.63 11.03 40.33
C ALA A 944 50.95 11.37 41.80
N SER A 945 50.41 12.44 42.38
CA SER A 945 50.79 12.90 43.73
C SER A 945 49.71 12.82 44.81
N THR A 946 48.45 12.55 44.44
CA THR A 946 47.32 12.38 45.38
C THR A 946 46.26 11.49 44.73
N PRO A 947 45.58 10.58 45.45
CA PRO A 947 44.38 9.92 44.94
C PRO A 947 43.33 11.00 44.64
N GLN A 948 43.13 11.32 43.37
CA GLN A 948 42.10 12.24 42.91
C GLN A 948 41.28 11.53 41.84
N ASP A 949 39.97 11.70 41.93
CA ASP A 949 39.04 11.25 40.90
C ASP A 949 39.30 12.03 39.61
N VAL A 950 39.66 11.32 38.54
CA VAL A 950 39.71 11.86 37.18
C VAL A 950 38.33 11.67 36.58
N PHE A 951 37.65 12.76 36.24
CA PHE A 951 36.28 12.68 35.73
C PHE A 951 35.99 13.72 34.66
N PHE A 952 35.05 13.41 33.79
CA PHE A 952 34.53 14.36 32.83
C PHE A 952 33.10 14.03 32.43
N SER A 953 32.33 15.06 32.09
CA SER A 953 31.16 14.94 31.24
C SER A 953 31.50 15.45 29.83
N LEU A 954 30.75 15.00 28.83
CA LEU A 954 30.79 15.56 27.49
C LEU A 954 29.40 16.11 27.17
N ASP A 955 29.27 17.43 27.20
CA ASP A 955 28.02 18.16 26.99
C ASP A 955 27.91 18.67 25.55
N LEU A 956 26.67 18.96 25.14
CA LEU A 956 26.37 19.57 23.84
C LEU A 956 26.43 21.09 23.96
N MET A 957 27.28 21.73 23.17
CA MET A 957 27.56 23.16 23.25
C MET A 957 26.92 23.96 22.10
N ASP A 958 26.43 25.15 22.42
CA ASP A 958 25.91 26.11 21.44
C ASP A 958 27.02 26.86 20.68
N SER A 959 28.25 26.85 21.22
CA SER A 959 29.38 27.62 20.71
C SER A 959 30.67 26.80 20.64
N PHE A 960 31.54 27.14 19.68
CA PHE A 960 32.87 26.55 19.52
C PHE A 960 33.90 27.63 19.17
N ASN A 961 35.01 27.69 19.92
CA ASN A 961 36.04 28.72 19.78
C ASN A 961 35.45 30.16 19.79
N ASN A 962 34.56 30.45 20.74
CA ASN A 962 33.85 31.73 20.89
C ASN A 962 32.94 32.11 19.70
N SER A 963 32.46 31.13 18.93
CA SER A 963 31.53 31.37 17.81
C SER A 963 30.33 30.43 17.88
N TYR A 964 29.13 31.01 18.04
CA TYR A 964 27.85 30.28 18.02
C TYR A 964 27.57 29.60 16.66
N VAL A 965 27.92 30.27 15.57
CA VAL A 965 27.81 29.73 14.19
C VAL A 965 28.72 28.53 13.96
N ASN A 966 29.78 28.38 14.77
CA ASN A 966 30.64 27.22 14.74
C ASN A 966 30.24 26.15 15.74
N GLY A 967 29.54 26.50 16.82
CA GLY A 967 29.12 25.54 17.85
C GLY A 967 27.97 24.65 17.41
N PHE A 968 26.86 25.30 17.04
CA PHE A 968 25.66 24.65 16.53
C PHE A 968 25.21 25.34 15.26
N ARG A 969 24.86 24.56 14.24
CA ARG A 969 24.21 25.08 13.03
C ARG A 969 23.29 24.04 12.44
N ALA A 970 22.03 24.40 12.28
CA ALA A 970 21.02 23.64 11.57
C ALA A 970 20.40 24.46 10.43
N VAL A 971 19.83 23.77 9.45
CA VAL A 971 19.18 24.36 8.29
C VAL A 971 17.82 23.70 8.08
N GLY A 972 16.78 24.51 7.99
CA GLY A 972 15.42 24.06 7.70
C GLY A 972 15.35 23.37 6.34
N ASP A 973 14.77 22.17 6.30
CA ASP A 973 14.65 21.32 5.11
C ASP A 973 13.79 21.98 4.02
N GLY A 974 12.76 22.73 4.43
CA GLY A 974 11.88 23.49 3.53
C GLY A 974 12.38 24.91 3.27
N SER A 975 12.61 25.68 4.35
CA SER A 975 12.91 27.12 4.23
C SER A 975 14.35 27.47 3.84
N GLY A 976 15.30 26.57 4.09
CA GLY A 976 16.71 26.90 4.05
C GLY A 976 17.16 27.89 5.13
N THR A 977 16.30 28.23 6.11
CA THR A 977 16.65 29.16 7.19
C THR A 977 17.66 28.51 8.12
N VAL A 978 18.68 29.28 8.51
CA VAL A 978 19.73 28.83 9.41
C VAL A 978 19.32 29.09 10.86
N ILE A 979 19.38 28.06 11.68
CA ILE A 979 19.30 28.15 13.15
C ILE A 979 20.71 27.88 13.69
N ASP A 980 21.28 28.78 14.47
CA ASP A 980 22.60 28.62 15.08
C ASP A 980 22.51 28.73 16.62
N GLY A 981 23.67 28.70 17.29
CA GLY A 981 23.77 28.86 18.73
C GLY A 981 23.23 30.17 19.33
N THR A 982 22.75 31.11 18.51
CA THR A 982 22.04 32.32 18.99
C THR A 982 20.51 32.15 18.98
N GLY A 983 20.01 31.04 18.42
CA GLY A 983 18.60 30.73 18.32
C GLY A 983 17.93 30.59 19.69
N SER A 984 16.67 31.03 19.78
CA SER A 984 15.87 30.81 20.98
C SER A 984 15.76 29.29 21.25
N ASN A 985 16.10 28.87 22.47
CA ASN A 985 16.17 27.46 22.91
C ASN A 985 17.34 26.62 22.36
N ILE A 986 18.33 27.25 21.72
CA ILE A 986 19.63 26.64 21.40
C ILE A 986 20.66 27.16 22.40
N ALA A 987 20.67 26.56 23.59
CA ALA A 987 21.64 26.84 24.64
C ALA A 987 22.46 25.58 24.94
N ASP A 988 23.61 25.76 25.59
CA ASP A 988 24.39 24.66 26.14
C ASP A 988 23.51 23.68 26.93
N VAL A 989 23.55 22.41 26.55
CA VAL A 989 22.87 21.33 27.27
C VAL A 989 23.83 20.77 28.32
N ALA A 990 24.01 21.53 29.39
CA ALA A 990 24.82 21.13 30.53
C ALA A 990 24.09 20.09 31.40
N GLY A 991 24.83 19.14 31.95
CA GLY A 991 24.31 18.20 32.95
C GLY A 991 24.27 16.73 32.52
N ALA A 992 25.07 16.34 31.50
CA ALA A 992 25.44 14.93 31.39
C ALA A 992 26.19 14.50 32.66
N PHE A 993 26.05 13.23 33.04
CA PHE A 993 26.68 12.73 34.25
C PHE A 993 28.18 12.48 34.04
N ASP A 994 28.96 12.80 35.07
CA ASP A 994 30.40 12.55 35.11
C ASP A 994 30.75 11.06 34.91
N GLN A 995 31.68 10.81 33.99
CA GLN A 995 32.32 9.52 33.79
C GLN A 995 33.71 9.54 34.44
N TYR A 996 33.98 8.54 35.27
CA TYR A 996 35.19 8.44 36.07
C TYR A 996 36.21 7.54 35.37
N VAL A 997 37.41 8.06 35.18
CA VAL A 997 38.46 7.40 34.40
C VAL A 997 39.43 6.67 35.31
N TYR A 998 39.64 5.40 35.01
CA TYR A 998 40.61 4.56 35.70
C TYR A 998 41.61 3.94 34.71
N ARG A 999 42.80 3.57 35.18
CA ARG A 999 43.67 2.69 34.40
C ARG A 999 43.03 1.31 34.20
N VAL A 1000 42.55 0.77 35.30
CA VAL A 1000 41.78 -0.47 35.43
C VAL A 1000 40.87 -0.31 36.64
N PHE A 1001 39.69 -0.88 36.63
CA PHE A 1001 38.80 -0.93 37.80
C PHE A 1001 38.19 -2.32 38.00
N PRO A 1002 37.81 -2.68 39.23
CA PRO A 1002 37.12 -3.93 39.51
C PRO A 1002 35.64 -3.84 39.14
N LYS A 1003 35.17 -4.73 38.25
CA LYS A 1003 33.75 -5.05 38.14
C LYS A 1003 33.46 -6.23 39.06
N ILE A 1004 32.66 -6.01 40.09
CA ILE A 1004 32.31 -7.04 41.07
C ILE A 1004 30.90 -7.54 40.79
N GLU A 1005 30.74 -8.85 40.68
CA GLU A 1005 29.46 -9.50 40.46
C GLU A 1005 29.25 -10.60 41.51
N GLN A 1006 28.03 -10.73 42.00
CA GLN A 1006 27.69 -11.81 42.92
C GLN A 1006 27.63 -13.14 42.16
N VAL A 1007 28.20 -14.17 42.78
CA VAL A 1007 28.06 -15.54 42.31
C VAL A 1007 27.11 -16.26 43.27
N ALA A 1008 26.08 -16.89 42.71
CA ALA A 1008 25.09 -17.60 43.52
C ALA A 1008 25.72 -18.73 44.35
N LEU A 1009 25.29 -18.85 45.60
CA LEU A 1009 25.59 -20.01 46.43
C LEU A 1009 24.57 -21.12 46.15
N SER A 1010 24.99 -22.38 46.29
CA SER A 1010 24.10 -23.53 46.18
C SER A 1010 23.19 -23.66 47.42
N SER A 1011 21.88 -23.73 47.20
CA SER A 1011 20.87 -24.04 48.24
C SER A 1011 20.86 -25.54 48.60
N PRO A 1012 20.56 -25.94 49.85
CA PRO A 1012 20.14 -25.12 51.00
C PRO A 1012 21.30 -24.45 51.75
N TYR A 1013 21.07 -23.22 52.19
CA TYR A 1013 22.02 -22.44 52.98
C TYR A 1013 22.02 -22.93 54.44
N SER A 1014 23.19 -23.24 55.02
CA SER A 1014 23.31 -23.74 56.38
C SER A 1014 24.45 -23.04 57.11
N LEU A 1015 24.23 -22.68 58.38
CA LEU A 1015 25.25 -22.08 59.27
C LEU A 1015 26.04 -23.14 60.07
N LEU A 1016 26.00 -24.41 59.68
CA LEU A 1016 26.74 -25.49 60.34
C LEU A 1016 28.18 -25.60 59.80
N GLY A 1017 29.14 -25.95 60.66
CA GLY A 1017 30.54 -26.16 60.27
C GLY A 1017 31.27 -24.85 60.01
N THR A 1018 31.90 -24.72 58.84
CA THR A 1018 32.57 -23.49 58.35
C THR A 1018 31.98 -23.12 56.99
N PRO A 1019 30.76 -22.54 56.95
CA PRO A 1019 30.00 -22.34 55.73
C PRO A 1019 30.56 -21.20 54.88
N ILE A 1020 30.46 -21.34 53.56
CA ILE A 1020 30.59 -20.19 52.65
C ILE A 1020 29.31 -19.36 52.76
N VAL A 1021 29.48 -18.08 53.08
CA VAL A 1021 28.39 -17.16 53.33
C VAL A 1021 28.20 -16.09 52.25
N PHE A 1022 29.19 -15.93 51.37
CA PHE A 1022 29.08 -15.05 50.21
C PHE A 1022 30.07 -15.51 49.14
N LYS A 1023 29.73 -15.31 47.86
CA LYS A 1023 30.62 -15.62 46.74
C LYS A 1023 30.47 -14.53 45.69
N PHE A 1024 31.59 -14.08 45.14
CA PHE A 1024 31.62 -12.99 44.18
C PHE A 1024 32.79 -13.17 43.22
N SER A 1025 32.62 -12.67 42.00
CA SER A 1025 33.68 -12.59 41.00
C SER A 1025 34.15 -11.15 40.86
N VAL A 1026 35.46 -10.99 40.62
CA VAL A 1026 36.07 -9.72 40.29
C VAL A 1026 36.66 -9.83 38.90
N THR A 1027 36.13 -9.02 37.98
CA THR A 1027 36.64 -8.87 36.61
C THR A 1027 37.46 -7.59 36.51
N ALA A 1028 38.67 -7.68 35.95
CA ALA A 1028 39.52 -6.51 35.73
C ALA A 1028 39.09 -5.76 34.44
N MET A 1029 38.44 -4.61 34.60
CA MET A 1029 38.02 -3.75 33.48
C MET A 1029 39.17 -2.82 33.09
N GLY A 1030 40.00 -3.25 32.14
CA GLY A 1030 41.19 -2.52 31.70
C GLY A 1030 41.63 -2.95 30.30
N ALA A 1031 42.49 -2.16 29.67
CA ALA A 1031 43.16 -2.57 28.43
C ALA A 1031 44.26 -3.60 28.69
N PRO A 1032 44.66 -4.43 27.68
CA PRO A 1032 45.75 -5.40 27.83
C PRO A 1032 47.00 -4.78 28.46
N GLY A 1033 47.51 -5.42 29.53
CA GLY A 1033 48.65 -4.92 30.32
C GLY A 1033 48.28 -4.07 31.54
N SER A 1034 47.02 -3.71 31.73
CA SER A 1034 46.52 -2.99 32.92
C SER A 1034 45.97 -3.98 33.96
N ASN A 1035 46.85 -4.71 34.63
CA ASN A 1035 46.44 -5.70 35.62
C ASN A 1035 45.82 -5.01 36.85
N LEU A 1036 44.69 -5.54 37.31
CA LEU A 1036 44.05 -5.14 38.56
C LEU A 1036 44.79 -5.83 39.71
N ARG A 1037 45.36 -5.06 40.63
CA ARG A 1037 46.09 -5.58 41.80
C ARG A 1037 45.41 -5.13 43.09
N PHE A 1038 45.27 -6.07 44.02
CA PHE A 1038 45.03 -5.82 45.43
C PHE A 1038 46.26 -6.30 46.19
N ASP A 1039 46.94 -5.41 46.90
CA ASP A 1039 48.09 -5.69 47.76
C ASP A 1039 47.91 -4.98 49.11
N ASN A 1040 48.82 -5.19 50.07
CA ASN A 1040 48.84 -4.50 51.37
C ASN A 1040 50.16 -3.73 51.61
N GLU A 1041 50.79 -3.22 50.54
CA GLU A 1041 52.13 -2.62 50.54
C GLU A 1041 52.13 -1.11 50.94
N HIS A 1042 51.00 -0.39 50.83
CA HIS A 1042 50.85 1.04 51.22
C HIS A 1042 49.86 1.27 52.40
N ASN A 1043 49.83 2.47 53.01
CA ASN A 1043 48.82 2.80 54.03
C ASN A 1043 47.40 2.79 53.41
N SER A 1044 46.52 1.91 53.89
CA SER A 1044 45.15 1.62 53.36
C SER A 1044 45.10 0.73 52.11
N SER A 1045 46.16 -0.02 51.87
CA SER A 1045 46.43 -0.77 50.63
C SER A 1045 45.45 -1.92 50.36
N GLY A 1046 45.02 -1.99 49.08
CA GLY A 1046 44.20 -3.01 48.42
C GLY A 1046 43.12 -3.58 49.31
N SER A 1047 41.88 -3.08 49.22
CA SER A 1047 40.81 -3.59 50.09
C SER A 1047 39.43 -3.68 49.48
N ILE A 1048 38.62 -4.61 49.99
CA ILE A 1048 37.18 -4.70 49.72
C ILE A 1048 36.45 -4.78 51.05
N ASN A 1049 35.55 -3.83 51.29
CA ASN A 1049 34.78 -3.71 52.51
C ASN A 1049 33.35 -4.22 52.32
N PHE A 1050 32.94 -5.18 53.17
CA PHE A 1050 31.60 -5.73 53.21
C PHE A 1050 30.89 -5.33 54.49
N GLU A 1051 29.59 -5.07 54.42
CA GLU A 1051 28.71 -4.93 55.57
C GLU A 1051 28.09 -6.28 55.95
N ILE A 1052 27.82 -6.46 57.24
CA ILE A 1052 27.08 -7.57 57.80
C ILE A 1052 25.76 -7.06 58.35
N VAL A 1053 24.66 -7.59 57.80
CA VAL A 1053 23.30 -7.32 58.25
C VAL A 1053 22.82 -8.52 59.07
N ALA A 1054 22.49 -8.29 60.35
CA ALA A 1054 21.96 -9.32 61.23
C ALA A 1054 20.86 -8.78 62.17
N SER A 1055 19.87 -9.61 62.54
CA SER A 1055 18.72 -9.19 63.38
C SER A 1055 18.99 -9.14 64.89
N GLY A 1056 20.14 -9.66 65.36
CA GLY A 1056 20.70 -9.38 66.69
C GLY A 1056 19.96 -9.95 67.91
N GLN A 1057 19.06 -10.93 67.82
CA GLN A 1057 18.33 -11.42 69.00
C GLN A 1057 19.17 -12.25 69.98
N SER A 1058 20.31 -12.84 69.55
CA SER A 1058 21.24 -13.58 70.40
C SER A 1058 22.37 -12.70 70.96
N SER A 1059 22.42 -12.54 72.29
CA SER A 1059 23.58 -11.99 73.00
C SER A 1059 24.50 -13.11 73.48
N VAL A 1060 25.75 -13.14 73.02
CA VAL A 1060 26.74 -14.14 73.43
C VAL A 1060 27.78 -13.50 74.34
N ASN A 1061 28.02 -14.11 75.50
CA ASN A 1061 29.02 -13.68 76.47
C ASN A 1061 30.36 -14.37 76.15
N THR A 1062 31.02 -13.95 75.08
CA THR A 1062 32.36 -14.45 74.70
C THR A 1062 33.32 -13.26 74.54
N THR A 1063 34.62 -13.49 74.70
CA THR A 1063 35.67 -12.48 74.46
C THR A 1063 36.28 -12.59 73.06
N THR A 1064 35.73 -13.45 72.20
CA THR A 1064 36.21 -13.75 70.84
C THR A 1064 35.39 -13.00 69.80
N SER A 1065 36.03 -12.42 68.78
CA SER A 1065 35.32 -11.79 67.65
C SER A 1065 34.89 -12.84 66.62
N THR A 1066 33.87 -12.53 65.81
CA THR A 1066 33.53 -13.33 64.63
C THR A 1066 34.64 -13.21 63.60
N THR A 1067 35.16 -14.34 63.12
CA THR A 1067 36.28 -14.44 62.16
C THR A 1067 35.80 -14.99 60.82
N PHE A 1068 36.38 -14.47 59.74
CA PHE A 1068 36.08 -14.83 58.36
C PHE A 1068 37.37 -15.11 57.60
N SER A 1069 37.30 -16.04 56.66
CA SER A 1069 38.36 -16.34 55.71
C SER A 1069 37.87 -16.06 54.29
N ILE A 1070 38.72 -15.44 53.47
CA ILE A 1070 38.52 -15.35 52.03
C ILE A 1070 39.22 -16.51 51.37
N LEU A 1071 38.51 -17.23 50.52
CA LEU A 1071 39.06 -18.32 49.73
C LEU A 1071 38.96 -18.00 48.25
N ASP A 1072 40.00 -18.37 47.51
CA ASP A 1072 39.94 -18.42 46.06
C ASP A 1072 39.15 -19.66 45.57
N GLU A 1073 39.07 -19.83 44.24
CA GLU A 1073 38.39 -20.96 43.60
C GLU A 1073 39.00 -22.33 43.95
N SER A 1074 40.27 -22.37 44.36
CA SER A 1074 40.95 -23.60 44.78
C SER A 1074 40.72 -23.95 46.25
N GLY A 1075 40.06 -23.07 47.01
CA GLY A 1075 39.88 -23.20 48.45
C GLY A 1075 41.11 -22.77 49.27
N THR A 1076 42.04 -22.04 48.66
CA THR A 1076 43.20 -21.46 49.36
C THR A 1076 42.77 -20.20 50.10
N VAL A 1077 43.16 -20.06 51.37
CA VAL A 1077 42.87 -18.87 52.16
C VAL A 1077 43.76 -17.71 51.69
N ILE A 1078 43.14 -16.68 51.12
CA ILE A 1078 43.78 -15.48 50.55
C ILE A 1078 43.89 -14.36 51.59
N ASP A 1079 42.90 -14.26 52.48
CA ASP A 1079 42.87 -13.26 53.53
C ASP A 1079 42.02 -13.74 54.71
N THR A 1080 42.19 -13.13 55.87
CA THR A 1080 41.36 -13.37 57.05
C THR A 1080 40.93 -12.05 57.67
N GLY A 1081 39.66 -11.94 58.04
CA GLY A 1081 39.09 -10.74 58.65
C GLY A 1081 38.35 -11.03 59.93
N THR A 1082 38.28 -10.05 60.82
CA THR A 1082 37.41 -10.08 62.00
C THR A 1082 36.33 -9.02 61.88
N LEU A 1083 35.14 -9.30 62.40
CA LEU A 1083 34.04 -8.34 62.46
C LEU A 1083 34.45 -7.09 63.27
N ARG A 1084 34.15 -5.90 62.74
CA ARG A 1084 34.46 -4.60 63.36
C ARG A 1084 33.18 -3.87 63.80
N SER A 1085 33.26 -3.15 64.92
CA SER A 1085 32.22 -2.20 65.38
C SER A 1085 32.40 -0.85 64.68
N ILE A 1086 31.32 -0.07 64.56
CA ILE A 1086 31.22 1.28 63.93
C ILE A 1086 32.58 2.00 63.90
N GLY A 1087 33.19 2.02 62.72
CA GLY A 1087 34.48 2.65 62.45
C GLY A 1087 34.66 2.83 60.95
N THR A 1088 35.36 3.89 60.55
CA THR A 1088 35.56 4.31 59.16
C THR A 1088 36.11 3.15 58.31
N PRO A 1089 35.49 2.81 57.17
CA PRO A 1089 36.06 1.87 56.20
C PRO A 1089 37.51 2.23 55.87
N GLY A 1090 38.42 1.24 55.84
CA GLY A 1090 39.84 1.45 55.51
C GLY A 1090 40.76 1.95 56.63
N ALA A 1091 40.27 2.17 57.86
CA ALA A 1091 41.16 2.51 58.97
C ALA A 1091 42.10 1.35 59.36
N ALA A 1092 43.40 1.64 59.49
CA ALA A 1092 44.40 0.71 60.01
C ALA A 1092 43.92 0.06 61.31
N ASP A 1093 44.16 -1.25 61.47
CA ASP A 1093 43.83 -2.01 62.68
C ASP A 1093 44.55 -1.41 63.90
N THR A 1094 43.93 -0.44 64.53
CA THR A 1094 44.43 0.21 65.75
C THR A 1094 43.62 -0.23 66.96
N SER A 1095 43.08 -1.46 66.94
CA SER A 1095 42.41 -2.07 68.07
C SER A 1095 41.14 -1.33 68.50
N GLN A 1096 40.06 -1.53 67.74
CA GLN A 1096 38.79 -1.90 68.37
C GLN A 1096 38.35 -3.25 67.80
N THR A 1097 39.08 -4.31 68.17
CA THR A 1097 38.40 -5.57 68.49
C THR A 1097 37.18 -5.18 69.34
N ILE A 1098 36.01 -5.78 69.14
CA ILE A 1098 34.91 -5.57 70.09
C ILE A 1098 35.47 -5.97 71.46
N SER A 1099 35.94 -5.01 72.25
CA SER A 1099 36.34 -5.23 73.63
C SER A 1099 35.02 -5.44 74.36
N MET A 1100 34.63 -6.71 74.48
CA MET A 1100 33.40 -7.15 75.15
C MET A 1100 33.47 -6.97 76.69
N ALA A 1101 34.33 -6.08 77.18
CA ALA A 1101 34.64 -5.92 78.59
C ALA A 1101 33.60 -5.10 79.38
N ALA A 1102 32.50 -4.61 78.80
CA ALA A 1102 31.59 -3.71 79.53
C ALA A 1102 30.08 -3.77 79.20
N ALA A 1103 29.53 -4.89 78.71
CA ALA A 1103 28.07 -5.05 78.59
C ALA A 1103 27.58 -6.27 79.38
N ALA A 1104 26.87 -6.04 80.49
CA ALA A 1104 26.24 -7.08 81.33
C ALA A 1104 25.09 -7.85 80.65
N SER A 1105 24.91 -7.67 79.34
CA SER A 1105 23.98 -8.32 78.43
C SER A 1105 24.68 -8.29 77.07
N GLY A 1106 25.13 -9.44 76.55
CA GLY A 1106 26.11 -9.56 75.46
C GLY A 1106 25.89 -8.68 74.21
N VAL A 1107 26.96 -8.44 73.46
CA VAL A 1107 27.02 -7.49 72.35
C VAL A 1107 26.40 -8.08 71.08
N GLN A 1108 25.46 -7.35 70.50
CA GLN A 1108 24.90 -7.61 69.17
C GLN A 1108 25.83 -7.00 68.10
N PRO A 1109 26.00 -7.62 66.92
CA PRO A 1109 26.49 -6.90 65.75
C PRO A 1109 25.63 -5.66 65.57
N GLY A 1110 26.22 -4.46 65.67
CA GLY A 1110 25.48 -3.22 65.45
C GLY A 1110 24.96 -3.15 64.01
N LYS A 1111 23.91 -2.37 63.78
CA LYS A 1111 23.56 -1.90 62.43
C LYS A 1111 24.82 -1.25 61.83
N ASN A 1112 25.28 -1.69 60.65
CA ASN A 1112 26.53 -1.26 60.00
C ASN A 1112 27.84 -1.91 60.51
N ALA A 1113 27.81 -3.13 61.04
CA ALA A 1113 29.03 -3.89 61.28
C ALA A 1113 29.69 -4.25 59.94
N SER A 1114 31.01 -4.14 59.83
CA SER A 1114 31.73 -4.40 58.57
C SER A 1114 32.88 -5.39 58.74
N ILE A 1115 33.26 -5.98 57.62
CA ILE A 1115 34.45 -6.79 57.45
C ILE A 1115 35.24 -6.18 56.30
N SER A 1116 36.54 -6.00 56.53
CA SER A 1116 37.46 -5.46 55.54
C SER A 1116 38.41 -6.57 55.13
N PHE A 1117 38.56 -6.79 53.84
CA PHE A 1117 39.59 -7.66 53.27
C PHE A 1117 40.67 -6.75 52.71
N ASN A 1118 41.89 -6.87 53.23
CA ASN A 1118 43.02 -6.02 52.89
C ASN A 1118 44.13 -6.80 52.16
N PHE A 1119 43.87 -8.06 51.81
CA PHE A 1119 44.79 -8.93 51.05
C PHE A 1119 46.19 -9.03 51.67
N GLY A 1120 46.29 -8.93 53.00
CA GLY A 1120 47.58 -8.90 53.71
C GLY A 1120 48.32 -10.23 53.78
N SER A 1121 47.65 -11.34 53.47
CA SER A 1121 48.27 -12.67 53.46
C SER A 1121 48.77 -13.07 52.06
N GLN A 1122 48.18 -12.52 51.00
CA GLN A 1122 48.55 -12.81 49.61
C GLN A 1122 48.06 -11.70 48.68
N ASP A 1123 48.97 -11.20 47.85
CA ASP A 1123 48.61 -10.27 46.77
C ASP A 1123 47.76 -10.97 45.70
N ILE A 1124 46.74 -10.26 45.23
CA ILE A 1124 45.88 -10.71 44.14
C ILE A 1124 46.12 -9.85 42.92
N GLU A 1125 46.49 -10.51 41.83
CA GLU A 1125 46.65 -9.88 40.52
C GLU A 1125 45.73 -10.54 39.48
N ILE A 1126 44.86 -9.74 38.88
CA ILE A 1126 43.92 -10.17 37.85
C ILE A 1126 44.32 -9.47 36.54
N PRO A 1127 44.74 -10.22 35.51
CA PRO A 1127 45.06 -9.62 34.23
C PRO A 1127 43.82 -8.96 33.62
N ALA A 1128 44.02 -7.89 32.84
CA ALA A 1128 42.94 -7.18 32.16
C ALA A 1128 42.02 -8.13 31.36
N GLY A 1129 40.71 -7.99 31.53
CA GLY A 1129 39.68 -8.89 30.97
C GLY A 1129 39.55 -10.23 31.69
N GLY A 1130 40.49 -10.58 32.57
CA GLY A 1130 40.45 -11.76 33.43
C GLY A 1130 39.43 -11.61 34.55
N THR A 1131 38.90 -12.75 35.00
CA THR A 1131 37.97 -12.83 36.12
C THR A 1131 38.51 -13.83 37.14
N ARG A 1132 38.43 -13.50 38.43
CA ARG A 1132 38.67 -14.43 39.54
C ARG A 1132 37.49 -14.46 40.48
N THR A 1133 37.14 -15.64 40.98
CA THR A 1133 36.07 -15.81 41.96
C THR A 1133 36.63 -15.99 43.37
N PHE A 1134 35.98 -15.34 44.32
CA PHE A 1134 36.28 -15.42 45.74
C PHE A 1134 35.06 -15.86 46.52
N SER A 1135 35.29 -16.48 47.67
CA SER A 1135 34.26 -16.88 48.61
C SER A 1135 34.61 -16.45 50.02
N ILE A 1136 33.61 -15.93 50.74
CA ILE A 1136 33.73 -15.54 52.15
C ILE A 1136 33.24 -16.71 52.98
N ARG A 1137 34.10 -17.28 53.83
CA ARG A 1137 33.77 -18.33 54.80
C ARG A 1137 33.67 -17.74 56.19
N LEU A 1138 32.64 -18.16 56.92
CA LEU A 1138 32.50 -17.88 58.35
C LEU A 1138 33.20 -18.99 59.14
N ASP A 1139 34.24 -18.65 59.91
CA ASP A 1139 35.13 -19.65 60.52
C ASP A 1139 34.67 -20.12 61.91
N ASN A 1140 33.90 -19.30 62.63
CA ASN A 1140 33.41 -19.61 63.98
C ASN A 1140 31.88 -19.42 64.17
N PRO A 1141 31.02 -19.96 63.27
CA PRO A 1141 29.58 -19.68 63.28
C PRO A 1141 28.88 -20.13 64.57
N THR A 1142 29.34 -21.23 65.19
CA THR A 1142 28.74 -21.79 66.40
C THR A 1142 28.90 -20.91 67.64
N GLN A 1143 29.91 -20.02 67.65
CA GLN A 1143 30.16 -19.12 68.78
C GLN A 1143 29.25 -17.88 68.76
N HIS A 1144 28.81 -17.44 67.59
CA HIS A 1144 28.10 -16.15 67.44
C HIS A 1144 26.69 -16.26 66.88
N TYR A 1145 26.42 -17.30 66.09
CA TYR A 1145 25.15 -17.53 65.39
C TYR A 1145 24.57 -18.92 65.73
N GLY A 1146 25.00 -19.47 66.87
CA GLY A 1146 24.76 -20.85 67.30
C GLY A 1146 23.49 -21.10 68.11
N ASN A 1147 22.78 -20.08 68.58
CA ASN A 1147 21.66 -20.23 69.52
C ASN A 1147 20.32 -20.52 68.82
N ALA A 1148 19.63 -21.59 69.23
CA ALA A 1148 18.21 -21.76 68.96
C ALA A 1148 17.42 -21.06 70.07
N GLY A 1149 16.59 -20.06 69.72
CA GLY A 1149 15.77 -19.36 70.70
C GLY A 1149 14.79 -20.30 71.42
N THR A 1150 14.44 -19.96 72.67
CA THR A 1150 13.51 -20.73 73.52
C THR A 1150 12.04 -20.73 73.04
N THR A 1151 11.72 -19.96 71.98
CA THR A 1151 10.36 -19.73 71.47
C THR A 1151 10.00 -20.52 70.21
N GLY A 1152 10.90 -21.33 69.67
CA GLY A 1152 10.63 -22.14 68.46
C GLY A 1152 10.44 -21.35 67.16
N ARG A 1153 10.73 -20.04 67.15
CA ARG A 1153 10.93 -19.23 65.94
C ARG A 1153 12.42 -18.93 65.77
N ALA A 1154 12.96 -19.10 64.56
CA ALA A 1154 14.32 -18.74 64.20
C ALA A 1154 14.49 -17.21 64.31
N PRO A 1155 15.20 -16.66 65.30
CA PRO A 1155 15.14 -15.21 65.56
C PRO A 1155 16.30 -14.43 64.92
N ASP A 1156 17.29 -15.10 64.32
CA ASP A 1156 18.50 -14.48 63.79
C ASP A 1156 18.69 -14.75 62.30
N TYR A 1157 18.65 -13.69 61.48
CA TYR A 1157 19.13 -13.72 60.10
C TYR A 1157 20.54 -13.14 60.00
N PHE A 1158 21.33 -13.64 59.05
CA PHE A 1158 22.68 -13.18 58.75
C PHE A 1158 22.83 -13.01 57.24
N GLN A 1159 23.39 -11.88 56.79
CA GLN A 1159 23.64 -11.59 55.39
C GLN A 1159 24.91 -10.74 55.25
N VAL A 1160 25.74 -11.07 54.25
CA VAL A 1160 26.87 -10.24 53.82
C VAL A 1160 26.42 -9.36 52.65
N THR A 1161 26.77 -8.07 52.66
CA THR A 1161 26.41 -7.13 51.59
C THR A 1161 27.60 -6.26 51.22
N LEU A 1162 27.84 -6.08 49.92
CA LEU A 1162 28.76 -5.05 49.42
C LEU A 1162 27.94 -3.84 48.97
N GLN A 1163 28.21 -2.67 49.53
CA GLN A 1163 27.52 -1.42 49.19
C GLN A 1163 28.40 -0.50 48.33
N ASP A 1164 27.81 0.57 47.79
CA ASP A 1164 28.48 1.63 47.00
C ASP A 1164 28.05 3.04 47.45
N ASP A 1165 27.51 3.15 48.65
CA ASP A 1165 27.01 4.40 49.22
C ASP A 1165 28.11 5.20 49.95
N ILE A 1166 29.32 4.65 50.06
CA ILE A 1166 30.47 5.25 50.73
C ILE A 1166 31.71 5.17 49.83
N ALA A 1167 32.47 6.27 49.72
CA ALA A 1167 33.73 6.30 48.98
C ALA A 1167 34.80 5.42 49.67
N GLY A 1168 35.63 4.74 48.88
CA GLY A 1168 36.72 3.91 49.39
C GLY A 1168 36.28 2.56 49.99
N LEU A 1169 35.09 2.07 49.65
CA LEU A 1169 34.67 0.70 50.00
C LEU A 1169 35.48 -0.35 49.24
N ILE A 1170 35.95 -0.03 48.03
CA ILE A 1170 36.86 -0.87 47.25
C ILE A 1170 38.09 -0.03 46.91
N ASN A 1171 39.27 -0.47 47.33
CA ASN A 1171 40.55 0.17 47.05
C ASN A 1171 41.45 -0.82 46.29
N TRP A 1172 42.13 -0.35 45.26
CA TRP A 1172 43.05 -1.16 44.46
C TRP A 1172 44.24 -0.33 43.99
N VAL A 1173 45.29 -0.99 43.51
CA VAL A 1173 46.48 -0.26 43.06
C VAL A 1173 46.18 0.57 41.83
N ALA A 1174 46.29 1.90 41.94
CA ALA A 1174 45.92 2.86 40.90
C ALA A 1174 46.75 2.65 39.63
N ASP A 1175 48.08 2.73 39.76
CA ASP A 1175 49.03 2.53 38.67
C ASP A 1175 50.25 1.69 39.10
N TYR A 1176 50.08 0.37 39.15
CA TYR A 1176 51.18 -0.57 39.33
C TYR A 1176 52.14 -0.56 38.13
N ALA A 1177 53.36 -0.05 38.34
CA ALA A 1177 54.44 -0.02 37.36
C ALA A 1177 55.59 -1.00 37.72
N GLY A 1178 55.26 -2.10 38.44
CA GLY A 1178 56.27 -3.04 38.94
C GLY A 1178 57.01 -2.56 40.20
N ASN A 1179 56.46 -1.59 40.92
CA ASN A 1179 57.00 -1.07 42.18
C ASN A 1179 55.94 -1.18 43.28
N THR A 1180 56.35 -1.54 44.50
CA THR A 1180 55.51 -1.77 45.68
C THR A 1180 55.05 -0.50 46.38
N ASN A 1181 55.42 0.69 45.86
CA ASN A 1181 55.08 2.00 46.44
C ASN A 1181 54.00 2.75 45.65
N SER A 1182 53.24 2.08 44.79
CA SER A 1182 52.15 2.70 44.04
C SER A 1182 50.99 3.08 44.98
N LEU A 1183 50.41 4.27 44.77
CA LEU A 1183 49.23 4.72 45.54
C LEU A 1183 47.99 3.92 45.15
N ASP A 1184 47.07 3.81 46.11
CA ASP A 1184 45.77 3.19 45.91
C ASP A 1184 44.74 4.14 45.30
N GLN A 1185 43.89 3.60 44.44
CA GLN A 1185 42.67 4.22 43.97
C GLN A 1185 41.50 3.73 44.81
N ALA A 1186 40.75 4.67 45.38
CA ALA A 1186 39.50 4.42 46.08
C ALA A 1186 38.32 4.40 45.09
N SER A 1187 37.33 3.55 45.37
CA SER A 1187 36.05 3.58 44.66
C SER A 1187 35.30 4.88 44.97
N THR A 1188 34.74 5.52 43.95
CA THR A 1188 33.89 6.69 44.13
C THR A 1188 32.43 6.25 44.32
N THR A 1189 31.71 6.86 45.27
CA THR A 1189 30.30 6.58 45.54
C THR A 1189 29.44 6.58 44.26
N GLY A 1190 28.75 5.47 44.02
CA GLY A 1190 27.77 5.31 42.94
C GLY A 1190 28.34 5.16 41.53
N VAL A 1191 29.65 4.91 41.40
CA VAL A 1191 30.35 4.80 40.11
C VAL A 1191 30.44 3.34 39.63
N LEU A 1192 30.66 2.40 40.56
CA LEU A 1192 30.81 0.98 40.24
C LEU A 1192 29.45 0.26 40.25
N ARG A 1193 28.40 0.89 39.68
CA ARG A 1193 26.94 0.62 39.79
C ARG A 1193 26.40 -0.83 39.80
N SER A 1194 27.22 -1.85 39.64
CA SER A 1194 26.86 -3.27 39.86
C SER A 1194 26.68 -3.65 41.34
N VAL A 1195 26.77 -2.70 42.27
CA VAL A 1195 26.63 -2.87 43.73
C VAL A 1195 25.44 -2.01 44.20
N PRO A 1196 24.46 -2.55 44.95
CA PRO A 1196 24.66 -3.46 46.08
C PRO A 1196 24.53 -4.94 45.73
N LEU A 1197 25.49 -5.73 46.21
CA LEU A 1197 25.45 -7.19 46.08
C LEU A 1197 25.02 -7.80 47.42
N TYR A 1198 23.85 -8.44 47.42
CA TYR A 1198 23.24 -9.00 48.61
C TYR A 1198 23.46 -10.51 48.69
N GLY A 1199 24.20 -10.97 49.69
CA GLY A 1199 24.39 -12.38 49.95
C GLY A 1199 23.08 -13.10 50.24
N PRO A 1200 23.07 -14.44 50.22
CA PRO A 1200 21.92 -15.16 50.73
C PRO A 1200 21.63 -14.78 52.18
N THR A 1201 20.35 -14.67 52.52
CA THR A 1201 19.93 -14.55 53.91
C THR A 1201 20.01 -15.92 54.56
N PHE A 1202 20.93 -16.09 55.49
CA PHE A 1202 21.02 -17.29 56.30
C PHE A 1202 20.03 -17.17 57.45
N GLN A 1203 19.07 -18.08 57.49
CA GLN A 1203 18.13 -18.28 58.59
C GLN A 1203 18.28 -19.72 59.04
N ARG A 1204 18.26 -19.96 60.35
CA ARG A 1204 18.47 -21.30 60.89
C ARG A 1204 17.19 -22.06 61.14
#